data_AF-A0A6A6UDX7-F1
#
_entry.id   AF-A0A6A6UDX7-F1
#
_cell.length_a   1.000
_cell.length_b   1.000
_cell.length_c   1.000
_cell.angle_alpha   90.00
_cell.angle_beta   90.00
_cell.angle_gamma   90.00
#
_symmetry.space_group_name_H-M   'P 1'
#
loop_
_entity.id
_entity.type
_entity.pdbx_description
1 polymer ?
#
loop_
_entity_poly.entity_id
_entity_poly.type
_entity_poly.pdbx_seq_one_letter_code
_entity_poly.pdbx_strand_id
1 'polypeptide(L)'
;MPEEPTRIMIKETDVTLAFPLDEFGMPLISNQPLFGALPLPSFGHKFIIHADLLLKAGEQGILHAIPWNVHLIMKVAWAFFKAISSFLGHTQLINHWVQYLPLDDSLSSHAWRVANETLFEVLRPLTIFKSDVPKIHLAKDLRIVPLKYRDLHGVPLLRDLGDEKCAALGEFAYRMVGDLESSEPRFKTRSNDVGWSSRMADLISTLLDQDEYVAGFKAAPFIPLKNGSWTSAKTTPYLAIDSCGSIGIPEDFGLSIVEPNAVSVPSRKKLFLKLGVKEYFPKDVFPLIEQTYRTGTVSRNNSFSHIKFLFWNHDKLPHSGVAIKIRSKDPHAGPAEPDMFLIDDRSRGWTYNPWSTFNKHSAIQLLGATLPAELAGCCQYPDFGYHLQLAPMEVRHLCLGTKWFITFIGALEYPQLCSRVDSKMRSAEVEYIAKHKPQHLLRVLEASWLQYYQSEDWDDYFKAVEVPILESDQPRELQNTWLPLPKLREIVRRYDLEVDFGFLAELTDIGDLGHFTFRFLDRLGVGMGDDVSFWLQLLRQIRRNDTPNRKSVFEIYERIQSLGNQHGDQIRKAFDEESLFLNTIDGPHITWRRRSHMAWDGPSWLSTPTCLGSNPQYSHLRQLFKVTLALNDVAVKHFLDALKVTKMNSAVCFPRIGYSQVKLTYAELSKAVDGGAD
;
A
#
# COMPACT_ATOMS: atom_id res chain seq x y z
N MET A 1 -28.86 76.45 -53.91
CA MET A 1 -27.62 75.77 -54.32
C MET A 1 -26.58 76.81 -54.75
N PRO A 2 -25.26 76.55 -54.64
CA PRO A 2 -24.22 77.42 -55.21
C PRO A 2 -24.37 77.56 -56.73
N GLU A 3 -23.95 78.69 -57.30
CA GLU A 3 -23.96 78.88 -58.76
C GLU A 3 -22.93 77.95 -59.42
N GLU A 4 -23.37 77.18 -60.40
CA GLU A 4 -22.56 76.22 -61.13
C GLU A 4 -22.99 76.20 -62.61
N PRO A 5 -22.08 76.49 -63.57
CA PRO A 5 -22.41 76.61 -65.00
C PRO A 5 -23.12 75.39 -65.59
N THR A 6 -22.87 74.20 -65.07
CA THR A 6 -23.51 72.95 -65.51
C THR A 6 -24.85 72.66 -64.82
N ARG A 7 -25.33 73.56 -63.96
CA ARG A 7 -26.51 73.41 -63.08
C ARG A 7 -27.36 74.69 -62.96
N ILE A 8 -27.32 75.58 -63.96
CA ILE A 8 -27.92 76.95 -63.95
C ILE A 8 -29.41 76.99 -63.51
N MET A 9 -30.18 75.94 -63.79
CA MET A 9 -31.62 75.87 -63.47
C MET A 9 -31.94 75.07 -62.20
N ILE A 10 -30.96 74.49 -61.53
CA ILE A 10 -31.16 73.61 -60.37
C ILE A 10 -31.05 74.43 -59.08
N LYS A 11 -32.21 74.70 -58.47
CA LYS A 11 -32.30 75.48 -57.22
C LYS A 11 -32.23 74.62 -55.96
N GLU A 12 -32.60 73.35 -56.07
CA GLU A 12 -32.64 72.35 -55.01
C GLU A 12 -32.17 70.98 -55.51
N THR A 13 -31.66 70.15 -54.61
CA THR A 13 -31.25 68.77 -54.88
C THR A 13 -31.24 68.00 -53.56
N ASP A 14 -31.30 66.67 -53.65
CA ASP A 14 -31.39 65.79 -52.50
C ASP A 14 -30.04 65.14 -52.16
N VAL A 15 -29.83 64.94 -50.86
CA VAL A 15 -28.75 64.10 -50.31
C VAL A 15 -29.40 62.95 -49.56
N THR A 16 -29.22 61.74 -50.08
CA THR A 16 -29.81 60.51 -49.53
C THR A 16 -28.72 59.64 -48.93
N LEU A 17 -28.93 59.21 -47.69
CA LEU A 17 -28.03 58.29 -46.99
C LEU A 17 -28.71 56.94 -46.80
N ALA A 18 -27.98 55.85 -47.00
CA ALA A 18 -28.44 54.51 -46.65
C ALA A 18 -27.41 53.83 -45.73
N PHE A 19 -27.94 53.12 -44.73
CA PHE A 19 -27.16 52.50 -43.65
C PHE A 19 -27.32 50.98 -43.76
N PRO A 20 -26.35 50.28 -44.36
CA PRO A 20 -26.49 48.85 -44.61
C PRO A 20 -26.48 48.06 -43.30
N LEU A 21 -27.38 47.09 -43.20
CA LEU A 21 -27.52 46.17 -42.09
C LEU A 21 -27.26 44.73 -42.54
N ASP A 22 -26.77 43.89 -41.65
CA ASP A 22 -26.69 42.45 -41.86
C ASP A 22 -28.02 41.73 -41.55
N GLU A 23 -28.02 40.41 -41.69
CA GLU A 23 -29.18 39.54 -41.43
C GLU A 23 -29.70 39.62 -39.98
N PHE A 24 -28.87 40.08 -39.04
CA PHE A 24 -29.21 40.23 -37.62
C PHE A 24 -29.64 41.67 -37.27
N GLY A 25 -29.70 42.57 -38.26
CA GLY A 25 -30.02 43.98 -38.06
C GLY A 25 -28.87 44.79 -37.45
N MET A 26 -27.64 44.27 -37.49
CA MET A 26 -26.44 44.96 -37.02
C MET A 26 -25.81 45.80 -38.15
N PRO A 27 -25.12 46.92 -37.84
CA PRO A 27 -24.42 47.70 -38.84
C PRO A 27 -23.38 46.89 -39.64
N LEU A 28 -23.48 46.92 -40.96
CA LEU A 28 -22.45 46.36 -41.84
C LEU A 28 -21.30 47.37 -42.01
N ILE A 29 -20.25 47.23 -41.21
CA ILE A 29 -19.12 48.18 -41.18
C ILE A 29 -18.04 47.78 -42.19
N SER A 30 -18.18 48.29 -43.40
CA SER A 30 -17.18 48.18 -44.48
C SER A 30 -17.19 49.44 -45.35
N ASN A 31 -16.16 49.65 -46.17
CA ASN A 31 -16.10 50.80 -47.07
C ASN A 31 -17.26 50.75 -48.07
N GLN A 32 -18.17 51.73 -48.00
CA GLN A 32 -19.35 51.79 -48.85
C GLN A 32 -19.15 52.72 -50.05
N PRO A 33 -19.74 52.40 -51.22
CA PRO A 33 -19.66 53.25 -52.40
C PRO A 33 -20.47 54.54 -52.25
N LEU A 34 -20.04 55.57 -52.98
CA LEU A 34 -20.75 56.83 -53.17
C LEU A 34 -21.52 56.77 -54.49
N PHE A 35 -22.71 57.34 -54.57
CA PHE A 35 -23.51 57.39 -55.79
C PHE A 35 -23.72 58.85 -56.22
N GLY A 36 -23.46 59.10 -57.50
CA GLY A 36 -24.05 60.22 -58.24
C GLY A 36 -25.07 59.64 -59.23
N ALA A 37 -24.84 59.82 -60.53
CA ALA A 37 -25.55 59.07 -61.57
C ALA A 37 -25.05 57.61 -61.73
N LEU A 38 -23.82 57.33 -61.31
CA LEU A 38 -23.18 56.00 -61.33
C LEU A 38 -22.49 55.73 -59.98
N PRO A 39 -22.20 54.46 -59.65
CA PRO A 39 -21.41 54.12 -58.47
C PRO A 39 -19.98 54.64 -58.57
N LEU A 40 -19.49 55.26 -57.50
CA LEU A 40 -18.15 55.79 -57.32
C LEU A 40 -17.42 55.03 -56.21
N PRO A 41 -16.07 55.04 -56.19
CA PRO A 41 -15.27 54.47 -55.12
C PRO A 41 -15.66 55.00 -53.74
N SER A 42 -15.38 54.21 -52.71
CA SER A 42 -15.56 54.66 -51.34
C SER A 42 -14.55 55.76 -50.98
N PHE A 43 -15.03 56.80 -50.30
CA PHE A 43 -14.21 57.88 -49.74
C PHE A 43 -13.98 57.71 -48.23
N GLY A 44 -14.04 56.47 -47.73
CA GLY A 44 -13.80 56.12 -46.31
C GLY A 44 -15.08 55.92 -45.47
N HIS A 45 -16.24 56.31 -46.00
CA HIS A 45 -17.52 56.19 -45.30
C HIS A 45 -17.98 54.73 -45.17
N LYS A 46 -18.59 54.42 -44.03
CA LYS A 46 -19.17 53.09 -43.73
C LYS A 46 -20.67 53.00 -44.04
N PHE A 47 -21.20 54.02 -44.70
CA PHE A 47 -22.59 54.15 -45.11
C PHE A 47 -22.63 54.67 -46.55
N ILE A 48 -23.73 54.40 -47.24
CA ILE A 48 -23.93 54.77 -48.63
C ILE A 48 -24.39 56.23 -48.70
N ILE A 49 -23.79 56.99 -49.61
CA ILE A 49 -24.15 58.39 -49.86
C ILE A 49 -24.62 58.48 -51.32
N HIS A 50 -25.75 59.14 -51.57
CA HIS A 50 -26.23 59.48 -52.91
C HIS A 50 -26.49 60.99 -52.98
N ALA A 51 -25.79 61.69 -53.87
CA ALA A 51 -25.90 63.13 -54.06
C ALA A 51 -25.49 63.55 -55.49
N ASP A 52 -26.02 64.66 -56.00
CA ASP A 52 -25.66 65.22 -57.31
C ASP A 52 -24.27 65.89 -57.30
N LEU A 53 -23.21 65.10 -57.09
CA LEU A 53 -21.83 65.55 -57.06
C LEU A 53 -21.25 65.62 -58.48
N LEU A 54 -20.54 66.70 -58.78
CA LEU A 54 -19.82 66.85 -60.04
C LEU A 54 -18.52 66.03 -60.03
N LEU A 55 -18.32 65.28 -61.11
CA LEU A 55 -17.23 64.33 -61.28
C LEU A 55 -16.08 64.95 -62.07
N LYS A 56 -14.88 64.41 -61.88
CA LYS A 56 -13.71 64.76 -62.70
C LYS A 56 -13.85 64.08 -64.07
N ALA A 57 -13.57 64.80 -65.16
CA ALA A 57 -13.69 64.25 -66.51
C ALA A 57 -12.75 63.06 -66.71
N GLY A 58 -13.30 61.89 -67.08
CA GLY A 58 -12.54 60.68 -67.41
C GLY A 58 -12.04 59.83 -66.24
N GLU A 59 -12.35 60.16 -64.99
CA GLU A 59 -11.90 59.41 -63.80
C GLU A 59 -13.05 59.13 -62.81
N GLN A 60 -12.93 58.03 -62.05
CA GLN A 60 -13.83 57.68 -60.93
C GLN A 60 -13.56 58.54 -59.68
N GLY A 61 -13.68 59.87 -59.80
CA GLY A 61 -13.39 60.82 -58.72
C GLY A 61 -14.31 62.05 -58.75
N ILE A 62 -14.42 62.74 -57.61
CA ILE A 62 -15.24 63.96 -57.48
C ILE A 62 -14.38 65.22 -57.53
N LEU A 63 -14.95 66.34 -57.97
CA LEU A 63 -14.30 67.64 -57.89
C LEU A 63 -14.37 68.16 -56.44
N HIS A 64 -13.28 68.05 -55.67
CA HIS A 64 -13.28 68.34 -54.23
C HIS A 64 -13.31 69.83 -53.84
N ALA A 65 -12.96 70.74 -54.76
CA ALA A 65 -12.74 72.16 -54.45
C ALA A 65 -13.81 73.11 -55.03
N ILE A 66 -14.86 72.58 -55.67
CA ILE A 66 -15.92 73.42 -56.23
C ILE A 66 -16.99 73.73 -55.18
N PRO A 67 -17.56 74.96 -55.16
CA PRO A 67 -18.57 75.34 -54.17
C PRO A 67 -19.77 74.39 -54.11
N TRP A 68 -20.21 73.87 -55.26
CA TRP A 68 -21.33 72.91 -55.36
C TRP A 68 -21.10 71.63 -54.53
N ASN A 69 -19.99 70.92 -54.78
CA ASN A 69 -19.68 69.68 -54.08
C ASN A 69 -19.35 69.92 -52.61
N VAL A 70 -18.64 71.00 -52.28
CA VAL A 70 -18.37 71.37 -50.89
C VAL A 70 -19.69 71.58 -50.13
N HIS A 71 -20.67 72.25 -50.74
CA HIS A 71 -21.99 72.43 -50.16
C HIS A 71 -22.70 71.09 -49.90
N LEU A 72 -22.71 70.18 -50.89
CA LEU A 72 -23.35 68.86 -50.75
C LEU A 72 -22.66 67.97 -49.72
N ILE A 73 -21.33 67.94 -49.70
CA ILE A 73 -20.53 67.22 -48.71
C ILE A 73 -20.87 67.70 -47.29
N MET A 74 -21.01 69.01 -47.07
CA MET A 74 -21.48 69.53 -45.78
C MET A 74 -22.91 69.10 -45.46
N LYS A 75 -23.80 69.02 -46.47
CA LYS A 75 -25.17 68.53 -46.27
C LYS A 75 -25.23 67.03 -45.95
N VAL A 76 -24.23 66.22 -46.32
CA VAL A 76 -24.11 64.82 -45.85
C VAL A 76 -24.01 64.74 -44.33
N ALA A 77 -23.17 65.58 -43.70
CA ALA A 77 -23.08 65.63 -42.23
C ALA A 77 -24.42 65.99 -41.59
N TRP A 78 -25.15 66.96 -42.15
CA TRP A 78 -26.49 67.33 -41.68
C TRP A 78 -27.53 66.22 -41.90
N ALA A 79 -27.48 65.51 -43.02
CA ALA A 79 -28.36 64.39 -43.31
C ALA A 79 -28.10 63.23 -42.33
N PHE A 80 -26.83 62.94 -42.02
CA PHE A 80 -26.45 61.96 -41.01
C PHE A 80 -26.99 62.38 -39.64
N PHE A 81 -26.79 63.64 -39.25
CA PHE A 81 -27.32 64.18 -38.00
C PHE A 81 -28.83 63.98 -37.87
N LYS A 82 -29.60 64.25 -38.93
CA LYS A 82 -31.05 63.98 -38.96
C LYS A 82 -31.37 62.49 -38.80
N ALA A 83 -30.59 61.60 -39.42
CA ALA A 83 -30.79 60.15 -39.37
C ALA A 83 -30.61 59.57 -37.96
N ILE A 84 -29.87 60.23 -37.07
CA ILE A 84 -29.67 59.79 -35.68
C ILE A 84 -31.01 59.63 -34.96
N SER A 85 -31.97 60.53 -35.17
CA SER A 85 -33.30 60.40 -34.57
C SER A 85 -33.98 59.06 -34.90
N SER A 86 -33.82 58.59 -36.14
CA SER A 86 -34.30 57.27 -36.59
C SER A 86 -33.52 56.12 -35.97
N PHE A 87 -32.20 56.26 -35.79
CA PHE A 87 -31.37 55.25 -35.13
C PHE A 87 -31.77 55.05 -33.67
N LEU A 88 -32.06 56.14 -32.96
CA LEU A 88 -32.46 56.10 -31.56
C LEU A 88 -33.82 55.41 -31.35
N GLY A 89 -34.67 55.33 -32.39
CA GLY A 89 -35.92 54.57 -32.38
C GLY A 89 -35.80 53.11 -32.82
N HIS A 90 -34.64 52.69 -33.31
CA HIS A 90 -34.44 51.35 -33.88
C HIS A 90 -33.81 50.39 -32.86
N THR A 91 -34.32 49.16 -32.78
CA THR A 91 -33.96 48.15 -31.77
C THR A 91 -32.46 47.88 -31.64
N GLN A 92 -31.76 47.67 -32.76
CA GLN A 92 -30.31 47.41 -32.77
C GLN A 92 -29.45 48.68 -32.93
N LEU A 93 -29.83 49.58 -33.85
CA LEU A 93 -29.02 50.76 -34.17
C LEU A 93 -28.88 51.73 -33.01
N ILE A 94 -29.81 51.78 -32.06
CA ILE A 94 -29.73 52.63 -30.86
C ILE A 94 -28.40 52.49 -30.11
N ASN A 95 -27.78 51.31 -30.14
CA ASN A 95 -26.52 51.02 -29.47
C ASN A 95 -25.31 50.94 -30.42
N HIS A 96 -25.53 50.87 -31.74
CA HIS A 96 -24.49 50.51 -32.70
C HIS A 96 -24.25 51.54 -33.82
N TRP A 97 -25.13 52.52 -33.99
CA TRP A 97 -25.05 53.53 -35.07
C TRP A 97 -23.74 54.31 -35.11
N VAL A 98 -23.10 54.49 -33.94
CA VAL A 98 -21.81 55.18 -33.82
C VAL A 98 -20.69 54.52 -34.61
N GLN A 99 -20.83 53.24 -34.95
CA GLN A 99 -19.85 52.50 -35.76
C GLN A 99 -19.82 52.96 -37.23
N TYR A 100 -20.85 53.67 -37.71
CA TYR A 100 -20.85 54.26 -39.05
C TYR A 100 -19.96 55.51 -39.16
N LEU A 101 -19.62 56.13 -38.02
CA LEU A 101 -18.79 57.33 -37.99
C LEU A 101 -17.34 56.96 -38.31
N PRO A 102 -16.70 57.63 -39.29
CA PRO A 102 -15.27 57.49 -39.53
C PRO A 102 -14.50 58.15 -38.38
N LEU A 103 -13.98 57.31 -37.47
CA LEU A 103 -13.17 57.72 -36.31
C LEU A 103 -11.66 57.74 -36.61
N ASP A 104 -11.27 57.32 -37.80
CA ASP A 104 -9.90 57.24 -38.30
C ASP A 104 -9.65 58.23 -39.45
N ASP A 105 -8.39 58.37 -39.87
CA ASP A 105 -8.00 59.19 -41.03
C ASP A 105 -8.41 58.59 -42.38
N SER A 106 -9.39 57.68 -42.41
CA SER A 106 -9.86 56.98 -43.62
C SER A 106 -10.52 57.88 -44.65
N LEU A 107 -10.91 59.11 -44.26
CA LEU A 107 -11.49 60.10 -45.15
C LEU A 107 -10.43 60.69 -46.08
N SER A 108 -10.63 60.49 -47.38
CA SER A 108 -9.64 60.75 -48.42
C SER A 108 -9.50 62.22 -48.84
N SER A 109 -10.42 63.12 -48.46
CA SER A 109 -10.36 64.54 -48.85
C SER A 109 -10.61 65.51 -47.69
N HIS A 110 -10.04 66.71 -47.78
CA HIS A 110 -10.21 67.77 -46.78
C HIS A 110 -11.69 68.15 -46.57
N ALA A 111 -12.49 68.28 -47.64
CA ALA A 111 -13.92 68.61 -47.53
C ALA A 111 -14.70 67.54 -46.74
N TRP A 112 -14.40 66.25 -46.93
CA TRP A 112 -15.01 65.17 -46.16
C TRP A 112 -14.59 65.20 -44.69
N ARG A 113 -13.31 65.50 -44.40
CA ARG A 113 -12.81 65.67 -43.03
C ARG A 113 -13.49 66.84 -42.32
N VAL A 114 -13.62 67.99 -42.97
CA VAL A 114 -14.32 69.17 -42.43
C VAL A 114 -15.79 68.88 -42.16
N ALA A 115 -16.48 68.15 -43.05
CA ALA A 115 -17.86 67.74 -42.82
C ALA A 115 -17.99 66.78 -41.62
N ASN A 116 -17.05 65.84 -41.47
CA ASN A 116 -17.00 64.93 -40.33
C ASN A 116 -16.69 65.64 -39.01
N GLU A 117 -15.73 66.58 -39.01
CA GLU A 117 -15.43 67.46 -37.87
C GLU A 117 -16.66 68.27 -37.47
N THR A 118 -17.37 68.84 -38.45
CA THR A 118 -18.61 69.60 -38.19
C THR A 118 -19.68 68.70 -37.57
N LEU A 119 -19.83 67.47 -38.05
CA LEU A 119 -20.72 66.49 -37.43
C LEU A 119 -20.30 66.24 -35.97
N PHE A 120 -19.03 65.99 -35.70
CA PHE A 120 -18.54 65.77 -34.33
C PHE A 120 -18.75 66.98 -33.42
N GLU A 121 -18.56 68.21 -33.89
CA GLU A 121 -18.85 69.42 -33.11
C GLU A 121 -20.34 69.52 -32.74
N VAL A 122 -21.23 69.12 -33.65
CA VAL A 122 -22.68 69.07 -33.37
C VAL A 122 -23.03 67.94 -32.39
N LEU A 123 -22.35 66.78 -32.47
CA LEU A 123 -22.62 65.63 -31.62
C LEU A 123 -22.05 65.77 -30.20
N ARG A 124 -20.94 66.47 -30.04
CA ARG A 124 -20.19 66.59 -28.77
C ARG A 124 -21.04 67.06 -27.58
N PRO A 125 -21.92 68.09 -27.69
CA PRO A 125 -22.74 68.55 -26.58
C PRO A 125 -24.02 67.72 -26.34
N LEU A 126 -24.32 66.73 -27.19
CA LEU A 126 -25.60 66.01 -27.12
C LEU A 126 -25.56 64.83 -26.16
N THR A 127 -26.53 64.76 -25.25
CA THR A 127 -26.80 63.59 -24.40
C THR A 127 -27.71 62.63 -25.16
N ILE A 128 -27.14 61.87 -26.10
CA ILE A 128 -27.86 60.89 -26.93
C ILE A 128 -27.22 59.50 -26.93
N PHE A 129 -26.05 59.35 -26.31
CA PHE A 129 -25.29 58.12 -26.35
C PHE A 129 -25.62 57.25 -25.14
N LYS A 130 -25.90 55.97 -25.37
CA LYS A 130 -26.18 54.99 -24.32
C LYS A 130 -24.91 54.19 -23.98
N SER A 131 -24.72 53.91 -22.70
CA SER A 131 -23.76 52.90 -22.22
C SER A 131 -24.50 51.59 -21.88
N ASP A 132 -23.78 50.59 -21.38
CA ASP A 132 -24.35 49.35 -20.80
C ASP A 132 -25.18 49.65 -19.52
N VAL A 133 -25.03 50.85 -18.95
CA VAL A 133 -25.88 51.35 -17.86
C VAL A 133 -27.04 52.15 -18.48
N PRO A 134 -28.28 52.08 -17.95
CA PRO A 134 -29.46 52.78 -18.49
C PRO A 134 -29.43 54.31 -18.29
N LYS A 135 -28.25 54.92 -18.46
CA LYS A 135 -28.02 56.36 -18.39
C LYS A 135 -27.57 56.86 -19.76
N ILE A 136 -28.00 58.07 -20.10
CA ILE A 136 -27.60 58.75 -21.33
C ILE A 136 -26.38 59.62 -21.01
N HIS A 137 -25.37 59.56 -21.87
CA HIS A 137 -24.06 60.19 -21.68
C HIS A 137 -23.73 61.16 -22.82
N LEU A 138 -22.79 62.08 -22.56
CA LEU A 138 -22.16 62.86 -23.63
C LEU A 138 -21.14 62.00 -24.37
N ALA A 139 -20.84 62.35 -25.63
CA ALA A 139 -19.82 61.65 -26.41
C ALA A 139 -18.46 61.60 -25.71
N LYS A 140 -18.08 62.69 -25.03
CA LYS A 140 -16.79 62.81 -24.32
C LYS A 140 -16.69 61.89 -23.10
N ASP A 141 -17.81 61.46 -22.55
CA ASP A 141 -17.88 60.63 -21.34
C ASP A 141 -17.84 59.12 -21.68
N LEU A 142 -17.79 58.76 -22.97
CA LEU A 142 -17.88 57.38 -23.44
C LEU A 142 -16.61 56.91 -24.14
N ARG A 143 -16.34 55.62 -24.01
CA ARG A 143 -15.25 54.92 -24.70
C ARG A 143 -15.75 53.62 -25.30
N ILE A 144 -15.24 53.28 -26.48
CA ILE A 144 -15.47 51.96 -27.07
C ILE A 144 -14.50 50.98 -26.40
N VAL A 145 -15.02 50.02 -25.64
CA VAL A 145 -14.21 48.97 -25.00
C VAL A 145 -13.56 48.11 -26.10
N PRO A 146 -12.23 47.99 -26.21
CA PRO A 146 -11.61 47.10 -27.19
C PRO A 146 -12.08 45.64 -27.10
N LEU A 147 -12.12 44.92 -28.23
CA LEU A 147 -12.58 43.50 -28.28
C LEU A 147 -11.85 42.59 -27.30
N LYS A 148 -10.56 42.84 -27.04
CA LYS A 148 -9.74 42.07 -26.09
C LYS A 148 -10.23 42.16 -24.64
N TYR A 149 -11.04 43.15 -24.28
CA TYR A 149 -11.59 43.34 -22.94
C TYR A 149 -13.09 43.00 -22.87
N ARG A 150 -13.59 42.27 -23.86
CA ARG A 150 -14.98 41.80 -23.93
C ARG A 150 -15.03 40.27 -23.78
N ASP A 151 -16.14 39.76 -23.29
CA ASP A 151 -16.44 38.33 -23.30
C ASP A 151 -16.91 37.86 -24.69
N LEU A 152 -17.26 36.58 -24.81
CA LEU A 152 -17.71 35.95 -26.04
C LEU A 152 -19.00 36.57 -26.62
N HIS A 153 -19.78 37.26 -25.79
CA HIS A 153 -21.02 37.91 -26.18
C HIS A 153 -20.83 39.41 -26.47
N GLY A 154 -19.59 39.89 -26.47
CA GLY A 154 -19.27 41.30 -26.69
C GLY A 154 -19.51 42.19 -25.47
N VAL A 155 -19.80 41.62 -24.30
CA VAL A 155 -20.02 42.36 -23.06
C VAL A 155 -18.67 42.66 -22.39
N PRO A 156 -18.42 43.87 -21.87
CA PRO A 156 -17.18 44.18 -21.14
C PRO A 156 -16.94 43.20 -19.97
N LEU A 157 -15.70 42.73 -19.84
CA LEU A 157 -15.34 41.77 -18.80
C LEU A 157 -15.53 42.36 -17.39
N LEU A 158 -15.15 43.63 -17.20
CA LEU A 158 -15.26 44.39 -15.95
C LEU A 158 -16.31 45.50 -16.07
N ARG A 159 -16.92 45.89 -14.95
CA ARG A 159 -17.86 47.02 -14.89
C ARG A 159 -17.14 48.35 -15.16
N ASP A 160 -17.92 49.36 -15.52
CA ASP A 160 -17.44 50.73 -15.53
C ASP A 160 -17.43 51.31 -14.12
N LEU A 161 -16.31 51.95 -13.75
CA LEU A 161 -16.14 52.61 -12.44
C LEU A 161 -16.31 54.14 -12.54
N GLY A 162 -16.45 54.68 -13.77
CA GLY A 162 -16.79 56.09 -13.98
C GLY A 162 -15.63 57.09 -13.97
N ASP A 163 -14.37 56.64 -13.90
CA ASP A 163 -13.19 57.52 -13.84
C ASP A 163 -12.51 57.76 -15.21
N GLU A 164 -12.16 59.02 -15.49
CA GLU A 164 -11.76 59.53 -16.82
C GLU A 164 -10.28 59.35 -17.20
N LYS A 165 -9.40 58.72 -16.41
CA LYS A 165 -7.95 58.73 -16.69
C LYS A 165 -7.30 57.35 -16.88
N CYS A 166 -6.37 57.33 -17.84
CA CYS A 166 -5.29 56.36 -18.11
C CYS A 166 -5.43 55.40 -19.29
N ALA A 167 -4.25 55.01 -19.80
CA ALA A 167 -4.02 54.12 -20.93
C ALA A 167 -4.64 52.73 -20.71
N ALA A 168 -5.12 52.13 -21.79
CA ALA A 168 -6.02 50.97 -21.78
C ALA A 168 -5.53 49.70 -21.04
N LEU A 169 -4.25 49.60 -20.67
CA LEU A 169 -3.72 48.49 -19.85
C LEU A 169 -3.70 48.82 -18.35
N GLY A 170 -3.29 50.04 -17.96
CA GLY A 170 -3.34 50.50 -16.57
C GLY A 170 -4.77 50.68 -16.05
N GLU A 171 -5.68 51.11 -16.93
CA GLU A 171 -7.11 51.22 -16.61
C GLU A 171 -7.72 49.85 -16.27
N PHE A 172 -7.35 48.78 -16.99
CA PHE A 172 -7.84 47.44 -16.70
C PHE A 172 -7.38 46.97 -15.32
N ALA A 173 -6.10 47.17 -14.97
CA ALA A 173 -5.58 46.82 -13.65
C ALA A 173 -6.32 47.56 -12.53
N TYR A 174 -6.55 48.87 -12.70
CA TYR A 174 -7.35 49.68 -11.76
C TYR A 174 -8.78 49.15 -11.62
N ARG A 175 -9.47 48.90 -12.74
CA ARG A 175 -10.83 48.35 -12.74
C ARG A 175 -10.90 46.97 -12.10
N MET A 176 -9.87 46.16 -12.25
CA MET A 176 -9.80 44.82 -11.66
C MET A 176 -9.65 44.90 -10.13
N VAL A 177 -8.83 45.81 -9.62
CA VAL A 177 -8.74 46.07 -8.17
C VAL A 177 -10.08 46.57 -7.64
N GLY A 178 -10.70 47.54 -8.32
CA GLY A 178 -12.02 48.05 -7.93
C GLY A 178 -13.14 46.99 -7.99
N ASP A 179 -13.10 46.05 -8.94
CA ASP A 179 -14.05 44.92 -8.97
C ASP A 179 -13.94 44.05 -7.72
N LEU A 180 -12.71 43.75 -7.26
CA LEU A 180 -12.48 42.94 -6.06
C LEU A 180 -12.89 43.62 -4.75
N GLU A 181 -12.84 44.95 -4.71
CA GLU A 181 -13.29 45.77 -3.59
C GLU A 181 -14.83 45.98 -3.58
N SER A 182 -15.51 45.67 -4.69
CA SER A 182 -16.96 45.80 -4.77
C SER A 182 -17.70 44.75 -3.93
N SER A 183 -18.95 45.03 -3.58
CA SER A 183 -19.80 44.11 -2.80
C SER A 183 -20.10 42.81 -3.55
N GLU A 184 -20.09 42.84 -4.88
CA GLU A 184 -20.32 41.68 -5.75
C GLU A 184 -19.28 41.65 -6.89
N PRO A 185 -18.04 41.20 -6.60
CA PRO A 185 -16.97 41.15 -7.60
C PRO A 185 -17.33 40.22 -8.75
N ARG A 186 -17.33 40.73 -9.99
CA ARG A 186 -17.56 39.89 -11.18
C ARG A 186 -16.54 38.76 -11.26
N PHE A 187 -15.31 39.01 -10.80
CA PHE A 187 -14.27 37.99 -10.72
C PHE A 187 -14.64 36.78 -9.88
N LYS A 188 -15.41 36.99 -8.80
CA LYS A 188 -15.86 35.91 -7.93
C LYS A 188 -17.21 35.34 -8.40
N THR A 189 -18.15 36.19 -8.83
CA THR A 189 -19.51 35.75 -9.20
C THR A 189 -19.57 35.05 -10.57
N ARG A 190 -18.70 35.41 -11.52
CA ARG A 190 -18.59 34.76 -12.84
C ARG A 190 -17.48 33.70 -12.90
N SER A 191 -16.95 33.24 -11.77
CA SER A 191 -15.85 32.25 -11.75
C SER A 191 -16.19 30.92 -12.42
N ASN A 192 -17.48 30.58 -12.51
CA ASN A 192 -17.99 29.35 -13.13
C ASN A 192 -18.20 29.47 -14.64
N ASP A 193 -18.16 30.69 -15.20
CA ASP A 193 -18.19 30.91 -16.64
C ASP A 193 -16.78 30.68 -17.20
N VAL A 194 -16.58 29.53 -17.83
CA VAL A 194 -15.27 29.11 -18.36
C VAL A 194 -14.75 30.08 -19.43
N GLY A 195 -15.64 30.60 -20.29
CA GLY A 195 -15.27 31.53 -21.35
C GLY A 195 -14.83 32.88 -20.81
N TRP A 196 -15.57 33.41 -19.83
CA TRP A 196 -15.24 34.65 -19.14
C TRP A 196 -13.96 34.51 -18.29
N SER A 197 -13.89 33.48 -17.45
CA SER A 197 -12.79 33.28 -16.50
C SER A 197 -11.46 32.96 -17.20
N SER A 198 -11.49 32.27 -18.33
CA SER A 198 -10.31 32.01 -19.16
C SER A 198 -9.73 33.31 -19.74
N ARG A 199 -10.57 34.14 -20.39
CA ARG A 199 -10.15 35.44 -20.94
C ARG A 199 -9.60 36.38 -19.86
N MET A 200 -10.26 36.43 -18.72
CA MET A 200 -9.79 37.22 -17.57
C MET A 200 -8.43 36.74 -17.07
N ALA A 201 -8.24 35.42 -16.95
CA ALA A 201 -6.97 34.87 -16.50
C ALA A 201 -5.82 35.14 -17.49
N ASP A 202 -6.09 35.11 -18.78
CA ASP A 202 -5.10 35.43 -19.82
C ASP A 202 -4.70 36.91 -19.78
N LEU A 203 -5.66 37.83 -19.63
CA LEU A 203 -5.39 39.27 -19.52
C LEU A 203 -4.56 39.61 -18.28
N ILE A 204 -4.94 39.07 -17.11
CA ILE A 204 -4.17 39.26 -15.87
C ILE A 204 -2.78 38.65 -16.03
N SER A 205 -2.67 37.49 -16.68
CA SER A 205 -1.38 36.86 -16.95
C SER A 205 -0.48 37.73 -17.83
N THR A 206 -1.02 38.47 -18.80
CA THR A 206 -0.28 39.44 -19.62
C THR A 206 0.16 40.66 -18.81
N LEU A 207 -0.65 41.13 -17.87
CA LEU A 207 -0.28 42.23 -16.98
C LEU A 207 0.82 41.86 -15.99
N LEU A 208 0.81 40.61 -15.51
CA LEU A 208 1.86 40.06 -14.65
C LEU A 208 3.22 39.93 -15.35
N ASP A 209 3.30 40.06 -16.68
CA ASP A 209 4.57 40.14 -17.40
C ASP A 209 5.25 41.52 -17.27
N GLN A 210 4.56 42.49 -16.67
CA GLN A 210 5.09 43.84 -16.41
C GLN A 210 5.27 44.03 -14.89
N ASP A 211 6.51 44.33 -14.47
CA ASP A 211 6.90 44.39 -13.05
C ASP A 211 6.05 45.35 -12.20
N GLU A 212 5.56 46.44 -12.81
CA GLU A 212 4.72 47.46 -12.15
C GLU A 212 3.46 46.85 -11.50
N TYR A 213 2.86 45.84 -12.13
CA TYR A 213 1.59 45.29 -11.65
C TYR A 213 1.74 44.07 -10.74
N VAL A 214 2.92 43.43 -10.71
CA VAL A 214 3.15 42.15 -10.00
C VAL A 214 2.81 42.27 -8.51
N ALA A 215 3.26 43.34 -7.84
CA ALA A 215 3.04 43.53 -6.42
C ALA A 215 1.56 43.70 -6.05
N GLY A 216 0.82 44.47 -6.88
CA GLY A 216 -0.62 44.68 -6.71
C GLY A 216 -1.41 43.40 -6.92
N PHE A 217 -1.13 42.68 -8.01
CA PHE A 217 -1.83 41.43 -8.32
C PHE A 217 -1.54 40.32 -7.30
N LYS A 218 -0.32 40.22 -6.77
CA LYS A 218 -0.01 39.26 -5.69
C LYS A 218 -0.71 39.58 -4.37
N ALA A 219 -1.00 40.85 -4.09
CA ALA A 219 -1.70 41.29 -2.88
C ALA A 219 -3.22 41.11 -2.96
N ALA A 220 -3.79 40.99 -4.15
CA ALA A 220 -5.23 40.87 -4.34
C ALA A 220 -5.74 39.42 -4.23
N PRO A 221 -6.98 39.21 -3.75
CA PRO A 221 -7.53 37.89 -3.44
C PRO A 221 -8.04 37.13 -4.68
N PHE A 222 -7.13 36.73 -5.57
CA PHE A 222 -7.47 36.02 -6.82
C PHE A 222 -7.61 34.51 -6.71
N ILE A 223 -7.13 33.90 -5.63
CA ILE A 223 -6.94 32.45 -5.58
C ILE A 223 -8.06 31.83 -4.75
N PRO A 224 -9.00 31.08 -5.35
CA PRO A 224 -10.02 30.36 -4.61
C PRO A 224 -9.38 29.12 -3.97
N LEU A 225 -9.70 28.86 -2.71
CA LEU A 225 -9.25 27.70 -1.96
C LEU A 225 -10.36 26.64 -1.88
N LYS A 226 -9.96 25.38 -1.64
CA LYS A 226 -10.87 24.23 -1.47
C LYS A 226 -11.93 24.45 -0.38
N ASN A 227 -11.66 25.29 0.62
CA ASN A 227 -12.60 25.65 1.68
C ASN A 227 -13.64 26.73 1.29
N GLY A 228 -13.64 27.18 0.03
CA GLY A 228 -14.55 28.19 -0.49
C GLY A 228 -14.10 29.64 -0.29
N SER A 229 -13.05 29.89 0.49
CA SER A 229 -12.48 31.24 0.67
C SER A 229 -11.61 31.66 -0.51
N TRP A 230 -11.42 32.97 -0.68
CA TRP A 230 -10.52 33.55 -1.68
C TRP A 230 -9.36 34.23 -0.98
N THR A 231 -8.14 34.01 -1.48
CA THR A 231 -6.92 34.55 -0.86
C THR A 231 -5.95 35.15 -1.88
N SER A 232 -4.96 35.86 -1.36
CA SER A 232 -3.86 36.46 -2.11
C SER A 232 -2.58 35.63 -1.99
N ALA A 233 -1.74 35.70 -3.02
CA ALA A 233 -0.42 35.05 -3.02
C ALA A 233 0.56 35.70 -2.03
N LYS A 234 0.34 36.97 -1.67
CA LYS A 234 1.20 37.71 -0.73
C LYS A 234 0.94 37.33 0.72
N THR A 235 -0.33 37.14 1.10
CA THR A 235 -0.73 36.93 2.51
C THR A 235 -0.76 35.47 2.93
N THR A 236 -0.96 34.55 1.98
CA THR A 236 -1.07 33.12 2.29
C THR A 236 0.21 32.38 1.89
N PRO A 237 1.02 31.92 2.84
CA PRO A 237 2.15 31.07 2.54
C PRO A 237 1.70 29.67 2.11
N TYR A 238 2.56 28.93 1.41
CA TYR A 238 2.37 27.52 1.05
C TYR A 238 1.08 27.21 0.26
N LEU A 239 0.75 28.08 -0.70
CA LEU A 239 -0.32 27.83 -1.67
C LEU A 239 0.06 26.68 -2.60
N ALA A 240 -0.85 25.72 -2.75
CA ALA A 240 -0.59 24.49 -3.49
C ALA A 240 -1.70 24.16 -4.48
N ILE A 241 -1.32 23.76 -5.69
CA ILE A 241 -2.19 23.04 -6.62
C ILE A 241 -1.97 21.54 -6.38
N ASP A 242 -3.06 20.82 -6.11
CA ASP A 242 -3.04 19.37 -5.93
C ASP A 242 -3.16 18.66 -7.29
N SER A 243 -2.04 18.07 -7.73
CA SER A 243 -1.97 17.24 -8.94
C SER A 243 -1.69 15.76 -8.60
N CYS A 244 -2.13 15.30 -7.41
CA CYS A 244 -1.93 13.92 -6.94
C CYS A 244 -3.04 12.94 -7.36
N GLY A 245 -4.14 13.43 -7.94
CA GLY A 245 -5.26 12.61 -8.40
C GLY A 245 -6.36 12.45 -7.34
N SER A 246 -7.01 11.28 -7.30
CA SER A 246 -8.21 11.07 -6.47
C SER A 246 -7.93 11.09 -4.96
N ILE A 247 -6.76 10.61 -4.54
CA ILE A 247 -6.30 10.78 -3.16
C ILE A 247 -5.39 12.01 -3.16
N GLY A 248 -5.99 13.13 -2.75
CA GLY A 248 -5.32 14.41 -2.66
C GLY A 248 -4.28 14.46 -1.54
N ILE A 249 -3.58 15.58 -1.48
CA ILE A 249 -2.53 15.81 -0.49
C ILE A 249 -3.11 15.75 0.94
N PRO A 250 -2.49 14.99 1.88
CA PRO A 250 -2.88 15.00 3.29
C PRO A 250 -2.99 16.42 3.89
N GLU A 251 -4.07 16.68 4.62
CA GLU A 251 -4.43 18.01 5.11
C GLU A 251 -3.50 18.52 6.22
N ASP A 252 -2.76 17.63 6.88
CA ASP A 252 -1.90 17.97 8.02
C ASP A 252 -0.59 18.65 7.66
N PHE A 253 -0.27 18.77 6.36
CA PHE A 253 0.89 19.56 5.91
C PHE A 253 0.66 21.08 5.94
N GLY A 254 -0.54 21.53 6.30
CA GLY A 254 -0.86 22.97 6.39
C GLY A 254 -0.81 23.70 5.05
N LEU A 255 -0.92 22.97 3.93
CA LEU A 255 -0.93 23.56 2.60
C LEU A 255 -2.32 24.16 2.29
N SER A 256 -2.32 25.37 1.73
CA SER A 256 -3.55 26.01 1.27
C SER A 256 -3.87 25.55 -0.16
N ILE A 257 -4.70 24.51 -0.27
CA ILE A 257 -5.02 23.87 -1.55
C ILE A 257 -5.99 24.74 -2.37
N VAL A 258 -5.61 25.05 -3.61
CA VAL A 258 -6.46 25.77 -4.58
C VAL A 258 -7.68 24.93 -4.96
N GLU A 259 -8.81 25.58 -5.17
CA GLU A 259 -10.06 24.92 -5.55
C GLU A 259 -9.91 24.13 -6.87
N PRO A 260 -10.29 22.83 -6.93
CA PRO A 260 -10.02 21.97 -8.08
C PRO A 260 -10.67 22.42 -9.40
N ASN A 261 -11.91 22.93 -9.39
CA ASN A 261 -12.58 23.38 -10.60
C ASN A 261 -11.93 24.63 -11.19
N ALA A 262 -11.31 25.48 -10.36
CA ALA A 262 -10.56 26.64 -10.79
C ALA A 262 -9.28 26.24 -11.55
N VAL A 263 -8.64 25.16 -11.12
CA VAL A 263 -7.41 24.63 -11.75
C VAL A 263 -7.72 23.84 -13.02
N SER A 264 -8.93 23.29 -13.18
CA SER A 264 -9.32 22.56 -14.39
C SER A 264 -9.33 23.44 -15.66
N VAL A 265 -9.45 24.76 -15.50
CA VAL A 265 -9.33 25.75 -16.58
C VAL A 265 -7.84 26.09 -16.81
N PRO A 266 -7.24 25.77 -17.99
CA PRO A 266 -5.80 25.92 -18.22
C PRO A 266 -5.27 27.35 -18.04
N SER A 267 -5.99 28.36 -18.52
CA SER A 267 -5.60 29.77 -18.37
C SER A 267 -5.57 30.22 -16.90
N ARG A 268 -6.51 29.71 -16.07
CA ARG A 268 -6.53 29.99 -14.62
C ARG A 268 -5.39 29.29 -13.90
N LYS A 269 -5.13 28.02 -14.22
CA LYS A 269 -3.96 27.30 -13.69
C LYS A 269 -2.66 28.05 -14.00
N LYS A 270 -2.49 28.51 -15.25
CA LYS A 270 -1.34 29.33 -15.66
C LYS A 270 -1.22 30.63 -14.85
N LEU A 271 -2.34 31.32 -14.63
CA LEU A 271 -2.38 32.52 -13.78
C LEU A 271 -1.91 32.21 -12.35
N PHE A 272 -2.43 31.16 -11.72
CA PHE A 272 -2.07 30.81 -10.34
C PHE A 272 -0.58 30.45 -10.21
N LEU A 273 -0.03 29.72 -11.19
CA LEU A 273 1.41 29.45 -11.25
C LEU A 273 2.23 30.75 -11.37
N LYS A 274 1.81 31.71 -12.21
CA LYS A 274 2.46 33.04 -12.31
C LYS A 274 2.39 33.85 -11.02
N LEU A 275 1.29 33.72 -10.26
CA LEU A 275 1.15 34.38 -8.95
C LEU A 275 2.07 33.78 -7.88
N GLY A 276 2.65 32.60 -8.12
CA GLY A 276 3.58 31.92 -7.21
C GLY A 276 3.00 30.71 -6.48
N VAL A 277 1.82 30.21 -6.90
CA VAL A 277 1.28 28.96 -6.39
C VAL A 277 2.14 27.80 -6.87
N LYS A 278 2.52 26.90 -5.97
CA LYS A 278 3.33 25.74 -6.32
C LYS A 278 2.43 24.55 -6.69
N GLU A 279 2.75 23.86 -7.77
CA GLU A 279 2.08 22.61 -8.13
C GLU A 279 2.80 21.42 -7.47
N TYR A 280 2.01 20.53 -6.85
CA TYR A 280 2.52 19.36 -6.13
C TYR A 280 2.07 18.08 -6.84
N PHE A 281 3.04 17.21 -7.09
CA PHE A 281 2.83 15.85 -7.58
C PHE A 281 3.14 14.84 -6.46
N PRO A 282 2.77 13.56 -6.60
CA PRO A 282 3.02 12.56 -5.56
C PRO A 282 4.46 12.49 -5.07
N LYS A 283 5.42 12.65 -5.99
CA LYS A 283 6.87 12.71 -5.71
C LYS A 283 7.28 13.86 -4.78
N ASP A 284 6.53 14.97 -4.79
CA ASP A 284 6.79 16.14 -3.94
C ASP A 284 6.17 15.96 -2.55
N VAL A 285 5.21 15.05 -2.40
CA VAL A 285 4.48 14.78 -1.16
C VAL A 285 5.18 13.71 -0.31
N PHE A 286 5.83 12.71 -0.93
CA PHE A 286 6.55 11.68 -0.16
C PHE A 286 7.59 12.26 0.83
N PRO A 287 8.42 13.26 0.45
CA PRO A 287 9.34 13.89 1.39
C PRO A 287 8.65 14.63 2.53
N LEU A 288 7.45 15.20 2.30
CA LEU A 288 6.66 15.84 3.35
C LEU A 288 6.15 14.82 4.37
N ILE A 289 5.70 13.65 3.88
CA ILE A 289 5.32 12.52 4.74
C ILE A 289 6.53 12.10 5.61
N GLU A 290 7.69 11.84 5.00
CA GLU A 290 8.90 11.45 5.76
C GLU A 290 9.29 12.51 6.80
N GLN A 291 9.31 13.77 6.40
CA GLN A 291 9.68 14.88 7.30
C GLN A 291 8.76 14.92 8.51
N THR A 292 7.46 14.68 8.33
CA THR A 292 6.47 14.66 9.42
C THR A 292 6.77 13.55 10.44
N TYR A 293 7.21 12.37 9.99
CA TYR A 293 7.61 11.28 10.88
C TYR A 293 8.99 11.48 11.54
N ARG A 294 9.85 12.33 10.95
CA ARG A 294 11.15 12.71 11.52
C ARG A 294 11.03 13.78 12.60
N THR A 295 10.16 14.79 12.41
CA THR A 295 10.12 15.98 13.27
C THR A 295 9.11 15.90 14.42
N GLY A 296 8.14 14.99 14.40
CA GLY A 296 7.10 14.97 15.43
C GLY A 296 6.28 13.68 15.54
N THR A 297 5.25 13.76 16.39
CA THR A 297 4.23 12.71 16.58
C THR A 297 3.09 12.89 15.58
N VAL A 298 2.89 11.89 14.72
CA VAL A 298 1.79 11.86 13.74
C VAL A 298 0.53 11.36 14.42
N SER A 299 -0.61 12.01 14.25
CA SER A 299 -1.89 11.54 14.80
C SER A 299 -2.34 10.20 14.17
N ARG A 300 -3.30 9.50 14.79
CA ARG A 300 -3.83 8.25 14.21
C ARG A 300 -4.48 8.47 12.84
N ASN A 301 -5.31 9.51 12.72
CA ASN A 301 -6.00 9.84 11.47
C ASN A 301 -5.01 10.27 10.38
N ASN A 302 -3.99 11.07 10.70
CA ASN A 302 -2.99 11.50 9.73
C ASN A 302 -2.16 10.31 9.24
N SER A 303 -1.79 9.39 10.13
CA SER A 303 -1.06 8.18 9.74
C SER A 303 -1.86 7.32 8.76
N PHE A 304 -3.17 7.21 8.95
CA PHE A 304 -4.06 6.56 7.99
C PHE A 304 -4.13 7.30 6.65
N SER A 305 -4.28 8.62 6.66
CA SER A 305 -4.25 9.45 5.44
C SER A 305 -2.93 9.29 4.68
N HIS A 306 -1.79 9.25 5.38
CA HIS A 306 -0.47 9.01 4.78
C HIS A 306 -0.39 7.64 4.11
N ILE A 307 -0.82 6.58 4.78
CA ILE A 307 -0.81 5.22 4.21
C ILE A 307 -1.73 5.10 3.00
N LYS A 308 -2.93 5.73 3.03
CA LYS A 308 -3.80 5.78 1.84
C LYS A 308 -3.13 6.49 0.67
N PHE A 309 -2.47 7.62 0.94
CA PHE A 309 -1.77 8.39 -0.10
C PHE A 309 -0.61 7.58 -0.71
N LEU A 310 0.18 6.91 0.14
CA LEU A 310 1.28 6.05 -0.29
C LEU A 310 0.78 4.84 -1.09
N PHE A 311 -0.30 4.18 -0.65
CA PHE A 311 -0.92 3.11 -1.42
C PHE A 311 -1.45 3.62 -2.77
N TRP A 312 -2.14 4.76 -2.81
CA TRP A 312 -2.73 5.24 -4.06
C TRP A 312 -1.69 5.59 -5.14
N ASN A 313 -0.50 6.00 -4.70
CA ASN A 313 0.60 6.44 -5.55
C ASN A 313 1.82 5.51 -5.47
N HIS A 314 1.62 4.23 -5.14
CA HIS A 314 2.72 3.30 -4.88
C HIS A 314 3.59 3.01 -6.10
N ASP A 315 3.05 3.19 -7.31
CA ASP A 315 3.76 3.07 -8.59
C ASP A 315 4.84 4.15 -8.79
N LYS A 316 4.74 5.24 -8.02
CA LYS A 316 5.65 6.40 -8.08
C LYS A 316 6.60 6.49 -6.89
N LEU A 317 6.53 5.54 -5.95
CA LEU A 317 7.40 5.56 -4.78
C LEU A 317 8.88 5.52 -5.18
N PRO A 318 9.76 6.24 -4.46
CA PRO A 318 11.19 6.17 -4.71
C PRO A 318 11.70 4.74 -4.47
N HIS A 319 12.73 4.33 -5.22
CA HIS A 319 13.35 3.01 -5.08
C HIS A 319 13.92 2.74 -3.67
N SER A 320 14.31 3.80 -2.97
CA SER A 320 14.77 3.74 -1.57
C SER A 320 13.65 3.49 -0.55
N GLY A 321 12.38 3.48 -0.99
CA GLY A 321 11.23 3.47 -0.10
C GLY A 321 11.00 4.83 0.58
N VAL A 322 10.00 4.87 1.47
CA VAL A 322 9.63 6.07 2.24
C VAL A 322 9.76 5.77 3.72
N ALA A 323 10.63 6.51 4.40
CA ALA A 323 10.92 6.29 5.82
C ALA A 323 9.78 6.83 6.70
N ILE A 324 8.86 5.94 7.09
CA ILE A 324 7.74 6.26 7.97
C ILE A 324 7.72 5.37 9.22
N LYS A 325 6.98 5.83 10.25
CA LYS A 325 6.67 5.00 11.42
C LYS A 325 5.25 4.44 11.28
N ILE A 326 5.08 3.19 11.68
CA ILE A 326 3.80 2.48 11.66
C ILE A 326 3.29 2.35 13.08
N ARG A 327 1.99 2.59 13.28
CA ARG A 327 1.36 2.39 14.57
C ARG A 327 1.27 0.92 14.93
N SER A 328 1.68 0.58 16.15
CA SER A 328 1.51 -0.76 16.71
C SER A 328 0.30 -0.81 17.63
N LYS A 329 -0.31 -1.99 17.73
CA LYS A 329 -1.35 -2.29 18.71
C LYS A 329 -0.83 -3.35 19.68
N ASP A 330 0.13 -2.97 20.52
CA ASP A 330 0.52 -3.77 21.68
C ASP A 330 -0.23 -3.23 22.90
N PRO A 331 -1.25 -3.94 23.42
CA PRO A 331 -1.99 -3.49 24.61
C PRO A 331 -1.17 -3.59 25.90
N HIS A 332 0.01 -4.22 25.85
CA HIS A 332 0.93 -4.35 26.96
C HIS A 332 2.09 -3.35 26.89
N ALA A 333 2.20 -2.58 25.80
CA ALA A 333 3.17 -1.50 25.70
C ALA A 333 2.93 -0.48 26.83
N GLY A 334 3.96 -0.23 27.63
CA GLY A 334 3.90 0.75 28.71
C GLY A 334 3.79 2.18 28.16
N PRO A 335 3.36 3.18 28.97
CA PRO A 335 3.20 4.57 28.55
C PRO A 335 4.50 5.24 28.05
N ALA A 336 5.67 4.61 28.28
CA ALA A 336 6.98 5.08 27.83
C ALA A 336 7.39 4.52 26.45
N GLU A 337 6.74 3.46 25.96
CA GLU A 337 7.05 2.91 24.63
C GLU A 337 6.29 3.68 23.56
N PRO A 338 6.96 4.09 22.46
CA PRO A 338 6.26 4.79 21.41
C PRO A 338 5.23 3.86 20.75
N ASP A 339 3.98 4.34 20.65
CA ASP A 339 2.85 3.78 19.89
C ASP A 339 3.16 3.54 18.40
N MET A 340 4.38 3.85 17.95
CA MET A 340 4.84 3.74 16.58
C MET A 340 6.26 3.19 16.51
N PHE A 341 6.53 2.38 15.48
CA PHE A 341 7.84 1.82 15.17
C PHE A 341 8.28 2.18 13.76
N LEU A 342 9.59 2.32 13.51
CA LEU A 342 10.10 2.40 12.15
C LEU A 342 10.05 1.00 11.52
N ILE A 343 9.67 0.92 10.25
CA ILE A 343 9.55 -0.36 9.50
C ILE A 343 10.84 -1.19 9.60
N ASP A 344 11.99 -0.53 9.51
CA ASP A 344 13.32 -1.14 9.54
C ASP A 344 14.00 -1.15 10.93
N ASP A 345 13.26 -0.85 11.99
CA ASP A 345 13.80 -0.87 13.34
C ASP A 345 14.14 -2.29 13.78
N ARG A 346 15.43 -2.66 13.73
CA ARG A 346 15.92 -3.97 14.18
C ARG A 346 16.01 -4.08 15.69
N SER A 347 15.93 -2.98 16.44
CA SER A 347 15.89 -3.03 17.91
C SER A 347 14.56 -3.56 18.42
N ARG A 348 13.53 -3.45 17.58
CA ARG A 348 12.22 -4.07 17.78
C ARG A 348 12.21 -5.45 17.13
N GLY A 349 11.43 -6.37 17.67
CA GLY A 349 11.31 -7.70 17.11
C GLY A 349 10.61 -7.77 15.75
N TRP A 350 10.19 -8.96 15.36
CA TRP A 350 9.54 -9.17 14.08
C TRP A 350 8.14 -8.55 14.03
N THR A 351 7.79 -8.03 12.85
CA THR A 351 6.45 -7.51 12.56
C THR A 351 5.67 -8.58 11.83
N TYR A 352 4.47 -8.88 12.30
CA TYR A 352 3.63 -9.94 11.72
C TYR A 352 2.32 -9.40 11.15
N ASN A 353 1.75 -10.12 10.18
CA ASN A 353 0.46 -9.81 9.58
C ASN A 353 -0.70 -10.11 10.55
N PRO A 354 -1.45 -9.10 11.06
CA PRO A 354 -2.45 -9.32 12.09
C PRO A 354 -3.87 -9.53 11.53
N TRP A 355 -4.00 -9.88 10.26
CA TRP A 355 -5.29 -10.23 9.67
C TRP A 355 -5.18 -11.38 8.68
N SER A 356 -4.19 -12.26 8.88
CA SER A 356 -4.18 -13.54 8.19
C SER A 356 -5.26 -14.48 8.75
N THR A 357 -6.11 -14.98 7.85
CA THR A 357 -7.27 -15.81 8.20
C THR A 357 -7.21 -17.21 7.60
N PHE A 358 -6.38 -17.44 6.57
CA PHE A 358 -6.39 -18.69 5.82
C PHE A 358 -5.38 -19.71 6.35
N ASN A 359 -4.33 -19.26 7.01
CA ASN A 359 -3.23 -20.13 7.41
C ASN A 359 -3.22 -20.38 8.92
N LYS A 360 -3.53 -21.63 9.31
CA LYS A 360 -3.57 -22.09 10.70
C LYS A 360 -2.22 -21.96 11.44
N HIS A 361 -1.11 -21.88 10.70
CA HIS A 361 0.23 -21.70 11.27
C HIS A 361 0.76 -20.26 11.14
N SER A 362 -0.09 -19.31 10.76
CA SER A 362 0.31 -17.91 10.74
C SER A 362 0.53 -17.39 12.16
N ALA A 363 1.38 -16.37 12.28
CA ALA A 363 1.73 -15.78 13.57
C ALA A 363 0.51 -15.29 14.34
N ILE A 364 -0.52 -14.74 13.68
CA ILE A 364 -1.75 -14.32 14.38
C ILE A 364 -2.57 -15.50 14.93
N GLN A 365 -2.62 -16.64 14.22
CA GLN A 365 -3.35 -17.82 14.73
C GLN A 365 -2.59 -18.45 15.91
N LEU A 366 -1.26 -18.43 15.85
CA LEU A 366 -0.40 -19.05 16.87
C LEU A 366 -0.17 -18.15 18.09
N LEU A 367 0.04 -16.85 17.91
CA LEU A 367 0.28 -15.93 19.03
C LEU A 367 -1.01 -15.26 19.52
N GLY A 368 -2.06 -15.26 18.70
CA GLY A 368 -3.36 -14.65 19.00
C GLY A 368 -3.53 -13.27 18.37
N ALA A 369 -4.78 -12.80 18.26
CA ALA A 369 -5.09 -11.46 17.75
C ALA A 369 -4.59 -10.32 18.67
N THR A 370 -4.25 -10.67 19.91
CA THR A 370 -3.57 -9.81 20.88
C THR A 370 -2.36 -10.58 21.38
N LEU A 371 -1.20 -9.92 21.37
CA LEU A 371 0.03 -10.56 21.80
C LEU A 371 -0.04 -10.90 23.30
N PRO A 372 0.42 -12.09 23.71
CA PRO A 372 0.58 -12.44 25.11
C PRO A 372 1.55 -11.49 25.82
N ALA A 373 1.35 -11.26 27.11
CA ALA A 373 2.20 -10.38 27.91
C ALA A 373 3.69 -10.80 27.91
N GLU A 374 3.99 -12.10 27.78
CA GLU A 374 5.36 -12.63 27.67
C GLU A 374 6.07 -12.19 26.38
N LEU A 375 5.31 -11.79 25.34
CA LEU A 375 5.82 -11.34 24.04
C LEU A 375 5.77 -9.82 23.87
N ALA A 376 5.34 -9.08 24.89
CA ALA A 376 5.29 -7.62 24.87
C ALA A 376 6.68 -7.05 24.55
N GLY A 377 6.75 -6.16 23.55
CA GLY A 377 8.02 -5.59 23.05
C GLY A 377 8.90 -6.56 22.23
N CYS A 378 8.68 -7.87 22.27
CA CYS A 378 9.48 -8.87 21.55
C CYS A 378 9.01 -9.11 20.11
N CYS A 379 7.76 -8.80 19.77
CA CYS A 379 7.23 -8.81 18.42
C CYS A 379 6.03 -7.87 18.31
N GLN A 380 5.57 -7.57 17.09
CA GLN A 380 4.63 -6.46 16.87
C GLN A 380 3.57 -6.76 15.83
N TYR A 381 2.37 -6.22 16.07
CA TYR A 381 1.30 -6.12 15.08
C TYR A 381 1.04 -4.66 14.71
N PRO A 382 0.91 -4.33 13.41
CA PRO A 382 0.40 -3.03 13.00
C PRO A 382 -1.06 -2.84 13.45
N ASP A 383 -1.46 -1.59 13.70
CA ASP A 383 -2.85 -1.25 14.05
C ASP A 383 -3.82 -1.75 12.97
N PHE A 384 -4.83 -2.54 13.38
CA PHE A 384 -5.88 -3.04 12.50
C PHE A 384 -6.65 -1.91 11.77
N GLY A 385 -6.59 -0.68 12.28
CA GLY A 385 -7.07 0.51 11.59
C GLY A 385 -6.50 0.66 10.18
N TYR A 386 -5.24 0.29 9.91
CA TYR A 386 -4.71 0.32 8.54
C TYR A 386 -5.47 -0.61 7.60
N HIS A 387 -5.82 -1.81 8.06
CA HIS A 387 -6.64 -2.75 7.28
C HIS A 387 -8.01 -2.16 6.95
N LEU A 388 -8.69 -1.58 7.95
CA LEU A 388 -10.00 -0.94 7.74
C LEU A 388 -9.96 0.23 6.75
N GLN A 389 -8.85 0.93 6.67
CA GLN A 389 -8.67 2.07 5.77
C GLN A 389 -8.32 1.65 4.34
N LEU A 390 -7.62 0.52 4.18
CA LEU A 390 -7.12 0.02 2.89
C LEU A 390 -8.02 -1.04 2.24
N ALA A 391 -8.74 -1.84 3.03
CA ALA A 391 -9.67 -2.87 2.54
C ALA A 391 -10.78 -2.33 1.61
N PRO A 392 -11.42 -1.17 1.86
CA PRO A 392 -12.43 -0.64 0.96
C PRO A 392 -11.85 0.09 -0.25
N MET A 393 -10.52 0.25 -0.35
CA MET A 393 -9.89 0.92 -1.49
C MET A 393 -9.90 0.02 -2.72
N GLU A 394 -10.04 0.64 -3.88
CA GLU A 394 -9.99 -0.05 -5.17
C GLU A 394 -8.64 -0.76 -5.38
N VAL A 395 -8.66 -1.86 -6.14
CA VAL A 395 -7.43 -2.52 -6.60
C VAL A 395 -6.64 -1.54 -7.46
N ARG A 396 -5.39 -1.30 -7.10
CA ARG A 396 -4.54 -0.32 -7.77
C ARG A 396 -3.28 -1.01 -8.28
N HIS A 397 -2.95 -0.84 -9.56
CA HIS A 397 -1.82 -1.51 -10.22
C HIS A 397 -1.74 -3.02 -9.91
N LEU A 398 -2.88 -3.71 -10.00
CA LEU A 398 -3.04 -5.15 -9.72
C LEU A 398 -2.74 -5.56 -8.25
N CYS A 399 -2.72 -4.59 -7.32
CA CYS A 399 -2.46 -4.83 -5.92
C CYS A 399 -3.64 -4.40 -5.03
N LEU A 400 -4.03 -5.27 -4.10
CA LEU A 400 -4.98 -4.96 -3.02
C LEU A 400 -4.27 -4.13 -1.95
N GLY A 401 -4.91 -3.09 -1.44
CA GLY A 401 -4.29 -2.21 -0.43
C GLY A 401 -3.79 -2.93 0.81
N THR A 402 -4.56 -3.90 1.30
CA THR A 402 -4.19 -4.73 2.46
C THR A 402 -2.98 -5.62 2.18
N LYS A 403 -2.88 -6.19 0.97
CA LYS A 403 -1.73 -7.01 0.55
C LYS A 403 -0.50 -6.14 0.33
N TRP A 404 -0.67 -4.99 -0.34
CA TRP A 404 0.39 -4.00 -0.53
C TRP A 404 0.99 -3.58 0.80
N PHE A 405 0.15 -3.26 1.79
CA PHE A 405 0.61 -2.77 3.08
C PHE A 405 1.49 -3.78 3.82
N ILE A 406 1.09 -5.06 3.85
CA ILE A 406 1.89 -6.13 4.45
C ILE A 406 3.27 -6.24 3.79
N THR A 407 3.32 -6.20 2.46
CA THR A 407 4.59 -6.18 1.72
C THR A 407 5.39 -4.91 2.00
N PHE A 408 4.74 -3.74 2.02
CA PHE A 408 5.37 -2.44 2.21
C PHE A 408 6.03 -2.30 3.59
N ILE A 409 5.42 -2.83 4.64
CA ILE A 409 5.99 -2.82 5.99
C ILE A 409 6.87 -4.05 6.29
N GLY A 410 7.03 -4.97 5.33
CA GLY A 410 7.76 -6.22 5.53
C GLY A 410 7.16 -7.13 6.61
N ALA A 411 5.85 -7.09 6.81
CA ALA A 411 5.19 -7.92 7.83
C ALA A 411 5.16 -9.39 7.40
N LEU A 412 5.52 -10.26 8.32
CA LEU A 412 5.71 -11.68 8.09
C LEU A 412 4.44 -12.47 8.41
N GLU A 413 4.30 -13.58 7.70
CA GLU A 413 3.15 -14.46 7.85
C GLU A 413 3.35 -15.49 8.96
N TYR A 414 4.56 -16.04 9.07
CA TYR A 414 4.91 -17.13 9.99
C TYR A 414 5.81 -16.63 11.12
N PRO A 415 5.73 -17.21 12.33
CA PRO A 415 6.71 -16.95 13.39
C PRO A 415 8.14 -17.25 12.91
N GLN A 416 9.07 -16.38 13.27
CA GLN A 416 10.48 -16.54 12.93
C GLN A 416 11.19 -17.36 14.01
N LEU A 417 12.22 -18.12 13.65
CA LEU A 417 12.94 -18.95 14.64
C LEU A 417 14.01 -18.14 15.37
N CYS A 418 14.67 -17.22 14.67
CA CYS A 418 15.73 -16.40 15.24
C CYS A 418 15.23 -15.01 15.64
N SER A 419 15.88 -14.42 16.64
CA SER A 419 15.64 -13.04 17.01
C SER A 419 16.02 -12.10 15.87
N ARG A 420 15.22 -11.04 15.69
CA ARG A 420 15.51 -9.99 14.70
C ARG A 420 16.78 -9.19 15.06
N VAL A 421 17.11 -9.13 16.35
CA VAL A 421 18.27 -8.40 16.89
C VAL A 421 19.56 -9.20 16.67
N ASP A 422 19.54 -10.48 17.02
CA ASP A 422 20.66 -11.40 16.87
C ASP A 422 20.18 -12.73 16.28
N SER A 423 20.60 -13.03 15.05
CA SER A 423 20.20 -14.24 14.34
C SER A 423 20.72 -15.54 14.96
N LYS A 424 21.65 -15.46 15.95
CA LYS A 424 22.13 -16.62 16.72
C LYS A 424 21.26 -16.94 17.93
N MET A 425 20.39 -16.02 18.32
CA MET A 425 19.47 -16.19 19.44
C MET A 425 18.11 -16.66 18.94
N ARG A 426 17.44 -17.52 19.71
CA ARG A 426 16.04 -17.90 19.44
C ARG A 426 15.14 -16.68 19.59
N SER A 427 14.07 -16.65 18.81
CA SER A 427 13.03 -15.65 18.93
C SER A 427 12.16 -15.92 20.17
N ALA A 428 11.60 -14.89 20.78
CA ALA A 428 10.69 -15.07 21.91
C ALA A 428 9.41 -15.81 21.46
N GLU A 429 9.02 -15.63 20.20
CA GLU A 429 7.84 -16.23 19.59
C GLU A 429 7.96 -17.75 19.49
N VAL A 430 9.12 -18.28 19.06
CA VAL A 430 9.31 -19.73 18.97
C VAL A 430 9.42 -20.35 20.35
N GLU A 431 10.05 -19.66 21.32
CA GLU A 431 10.12 -20.14 22.71
C GLU A 431 8.73 -20.17 23.35
N TYR A 432 7.91 -19.16 23.11
CA TYR A 432 6.51 -19.13 23.54
C TYR A 432 5.70 -20.27 22.93
N ILE A 433 5.85 -20.52 21.62
CA ILE A 433 5.14 -21.62 20.93
C ILE A 433 5.58 -22.97 21.48
N ALA A 434 6.89 -23.19 21.67
CA ALA A 434 7.41 -24.42 22.24
C ALA A 434 6.86 -24.70 23.65
N LYS A 435 6.71 -23.65 24.47
CA LYS A 435 6.24 -23.77 25.86
C LYS A 435 4.72 -23.92 25.98
N HIS A 436 3.95 -23.15 25.22
CA HIS A 436 2.49 -23.03 25.43
C HIS A 436 1.65 -23.64 24.32
N LYS A 437 2.23 -23.88 23.14
CA LYS A 437 1.52 -24.42 21.96
C LYS A 437 2.37 -25.47 21.20
N PRO A 438 2.93 -26.49 21.88
CA PRO A 438 3.82 -27.46 21.25
C PRO A 438 3.16 -28.28 20.13
N GLN A 439 1.82 -28.36 20.08
CA GLN A 439 1.06 -28.99 18.99
C GLN A 439 1.19 -28.30 17.62
N HIS A 440 1.83 -27.13 17.56
CA HIS A 440 2.07 -26.36 16.34
C HIS A 440 3.56 -26.14 16.04
N LEU A 441 4.44 -26.67 16.88
CA LEU A 441 5.87 -26.36 16.83
C LEU A 441 6.52 -26.89 15.56
N LEU A 442 6.17 -28.10 15.11
CA LEU A 442 6.87 -28.76 14.02
C LEU A 442 6.60 -28.06 12.69
N ARG A 443 5.37 -27.56 12.49
CA ARG A 443 5.02 -26.78 11.30
C ARG A 443 5.64 -25.38 11.31
N VAL A 444 5.86 -24.80 12.50
CA VAL A 444 6.61 -23.54 12.64
C VAL A 444 8.10 -23.75 12.31
N LEU A 445 8.68 -24.84 12.83
CA LEU A 445 10.05 -25.24 12.49
C LEU A 445 10.19 -25.48 10.99
N GLU A 446 9.24 -26.20 10.36
CA GLU A 446 9.20 -26.43 8.91
C GLU A 446 9.19 -25.10 8.13
N ALA A 447 8.29 -24.18 8.48
CA ALA A 447 8.09 -22.93 7.74
C ALA A 447 9.30 -21.99 7.77
N SER A 448 10.06 -22.00 8.87
CA SER A 448 11.17 -21.06 9.11
C SER A 448 12.52 -21.76 9.29
N TRP A 449 12.66 -23.03 8.91
CA TRP A 449 13.86 -23.84 9.18
C TRP A 449 15.17 -23.24 8.65
N LEU A 450 15.12 -22.47 7.56
CA LEU A 450 16.30 -21.81 6.99
C LEU A 450 16.99 -20.85 7.97
N GLN A 451 16.31 -20.42 9.03
CA GLN A 451 16.85 -19.56 10.09
C GLN A 451 17.51 -20.33 11.23
N TYR A 452 17.35 -21.66 11.27
CA TYR A 452 17.83 -22.47 12.37
C TYR A 452 19.34 -22.32 12.52
N TYR A 453 19.77 -21.81 13.69
CA TYR A 453 21.18 -21.67 14.00
C TYR A 453 21.73 -23.00 14.50
N GLN A 454 22.58 -23.64 13.70
CA GLN A 454 23.14 -24.95 14.03
C GLN A 454 24.17 -24.81 15.17
N SER A 455 23.71 -24.98 16.40
CA SER A 455 24.54 -25.02 17.61
C SER A 455 24.02 -26.07 18.60
N GLU A 456 24.89 -26.51 19.51
CA GLU A 456 24.51 -27.44 20.60
C GLU A 456 23.40 -26.84 21.46
N ASP A 457 23.48 -25.55 21.81
CA ASP A 457 22.45 -24.85 22.59
C ASP A 457 21.05 -24.91 21.95
N TRP A 458 20.96 -24.72 20.62
CA TRP A 458 19.68 -24.84 19.91
C TRP A 458 19.20 -26.28 19.81
N ASP A 459 20.11 -27.21 19.50
CA ASP A 459 19.77 -28.62 19.38
C ASP A 459 19.26 -29.17 20.72
N ASP A 460 19.95 -28.89 21.81
CA ASP A 460 19.60 -29.34 23.15
C ASP A 460 18.28 -28.72 23.62
N TYR A 461 18.04 -27.44 23.32
CA TYR A 461 16.76 -26.79 23.60
C TYR A 461 15.61 -27.51 22.90
N PHE A 462 15.67 -27.67 21.58
CA PHE A 462 14.55 -28.26 20.82
C PHE A 462 14.38 -29.76 21.06
N LYS A 463 15.47 -30.51 21.30
CA LYS A 463 15.42 -31.93 21.70
C LYS A 463 14.61 -32.16 22.97
N ALA A 464 14.73 -31.24 23.94
CA ALA A 464 14.08 -31.33 25.23
C ALA A 464 12.62 -30.81 25.25
N VAL A 465 12.12 -30.22 24.15
CA VAL A 465 10.75 -29.72 24.11
C VAL A 465 9.76 -30.88 24.17
N GLU A 466 8.82 -30.79 25.10
CA GLU A 466 7.72 -31.76 25.24
C GLU A 466 6.64 -31.50 24.18
N VAL A 467 6.45 -32.48 23.28
CA VAL A 467 5.49 -32.40 22.18
C VAL A 467 4.34 -33.43 22.35
N PRO A 468 3.12 -33.12 21.87
CA PRO A 468 2.01 -34.05 21.93
C PRO A 468 2.25 -35.31 21.09
N ILE A 469 1.88 -36.45 21.65
CA ILE A 469 2.04 -37.77 21.05
C ILE A 469 0.68 -38.29 20.60
N LEU A 470 0.65 -38.91 19.42
CA LEU A 470 -0.54 -39.53 18.85
C LEU A 470 -1.05 -40.61 19.80
N GLU A 471 -2.35 -40.59 20.10
CA GLU A 471 -3.01 -41.57 20.97
C GLU A 471 -2.34 -41.68 22.35
N SER A 472 -1.89 -40.56 22.92
CA SER A 472 -1.38 -40.47 24.29
C SER A 472 -1.80 -39.16 24.96
N ASP A 473 -2.08 -39.24 26.27
CA ASP A 473 -2.35 -38.07 27.11
C ASP A 473 -1.07 -37.45 27.68
N GLN A 474 0.08 -38.12 27.52
CA GLN A 474 1.36 -37.67 28.05
C GLN A 474 2.23 -37.12 26.91
N PRO A 475 2.73 -35.88 27.03
CA PRO A 475 3.68 -35.37 26.06
C PRO A 475 5.03 -36.06 26.25
N ARG A 476 5.92 -35.92 25.26
CA ARG A 476 7.25 -36.51 25.30
C ARG A 476 8.27 -35.57 24.69
N GLU A 477 9.49 -35.57 25.23
CA GLU A 477 10.62 -34.85 24.63
C GLU A 477 10.78 -35.21 23.15
N LEU A 478 10.97 -34.20 22.31
CA LEU A 478 11.06 -34.35 20.85
C LEU A 478 12.08 -35.41 20.41
N GLN A 479 13.23 -35.48 21.08
CA GLN A 479 14.29 -36.46 20.79
C GLN A 479 13.90 -37.93 21.05
N ASN A 480 12.78 -38.17 21.75
CA ASN A 480 12.29 -39.50 22.10
C ASN A 480 11.00 -39.85 21.32
N THR A 481 10.83 -39.26 20.13
CA THR A 481 9.65 -39.41 19.29
C THR A 481 9.98 -39.94 17.90
N TRP A 482 8.96 -40.35 17.15
CA TRP A 482 9.08 -40.84 15.78
C TRP A 482 8.12 -40.11 14.84
N LEU A 483 8.52 -39.97 13.58
CA LEU A 483 7.59 -39.55 12.53
C LEU A 483 6.49 -40.60 12.32
N PRO A 484 5.22 -40.19 12.20
CA PRO A 484 4.09 -41.09 11.91
C PRO A 484 4.06 -41.56 10.44
N LEU A 485 5.19 -41.99 9.88
CA LEU A 485 5.27 -42.49 8.50
C LEU A 485 4.40 -43.75 8.34
N PRO A 486 3.67 -43.92 7.21
CA PRO A 486 2.78 -45.07 7.00
C PRO A 486 3.48 -46.42 7.22
N LYS A 487 4.73 -46.57 6.73
CA LYS A 487 5.55 -47.77 6.95
C LYS A 487 5.75 -48.07 8.45
N LEU A 488 6.10 -47.06 9.25
CA LEU A 488 6.38 -47.24 10.68
C LEU A 488 5.11 -47.53 11.46
N ARG A 489 4.03 -46.81 11.16
CA ARG A 489 2.71 -47.04 11.76
C ARG A 489 2.23 -48.46 11.49
N GLU A 490 2.40 -48.97 10.27
CA GLU A 490 2.01 -50.34 9.94
C GLU A 490 2.81 -51.39 10.73
N ILE A 491 4.09 -51.14 11.03
CA ILE A 491 4.88 -52.03 11.89
C ILE A 491 4.31 -52.02 13.31
N VAL A 492 4.06 -50.86 13.89
CA VAL A 492 3.54 -50.74 15.27
C VAL A 492 2.13 -51.34 15.39
N ARG A 493 1.27 -51.09 14.39
CA ARG A 493 -0.09 -51.64 14.29
C ARG A 493 -0.12 -53.15 14.25
N ARG A 494 0.83 -53.79 13.55
CA ARG A 494 0.94 -55.27 13.52
C ARG A 494 1.08 -55.90 14.91
N TYR A 495 1.60 -55.15 15.87
CA TYR A 495 1.81 -55.60 17.23
C TYR A 495 0.75 -55.10 18.23
N ASP A 496 -0.27 -54.36 17.76
CA ASP A 496 -1.30 -53.72 18.57
C ASP A 496 -0.71 -52.75 19.63
N LEU A 497 0.32 -51.99 19.25
CA LEU A 497 1.06 -51.07 20.13
C LEU A 497 0.97 -49.58 19.70
N GLU A 498 -0.09 -49.17 19.00
CA GLU A 498 -0.18 -47.79 18.48
C GLU A 498 -0.33 -46.75 19.59
N VAL A 499 -1.10 -47.07 20.63
CA VAL A 499 -1.37 -46.21 21.79
C VAL A 499 -0.08 -45.91 22.56
N ASP A 500 0.26 -44.63 22.72
CA ASP A 500 1.47 -44.14 23.42
C ASP A 500 2.82 -44.65 22.85
N PHE A 501 2.88 -45.04 21.56
CA PHE A 501 4.16 -45.45 20.95
C PHE A 501 5.22 -44.34 21.02
N GLY A 502 4.81 -43.10 20.71
CA GLY A 502 5.71 -41.95 20.54
C GLY A 502 5.64 -41.31 19.16
N PHE A 503 4.60 -41.57 18.36
CA PHE A 503 4.41 -40.90 17.08
C PHE A 503 3.97 -39.44 17.28
N LEU A 504 4.54 -38.52 16.52
CA LEU A 504 4.22 -37.09 16.60
C LEU A 504 2.77 -36.81 16.18
N ALA A 505 1.97 -36.20 17.06
CA ALA A 505 0.54 -35.96 16.82
C ALA A 505 0.27 -34.88 15.76
N GLU A 506 1.17 -33.90 15.61
CA GLU A 506 0.98 -32.79 14.66
C GLU A 506 1.09 -33.22 13.19
N LEU A 507 1.83 -34.31 12.92
CA LEU A 507 2.23 -34.72 11.58
C LEU A 507 1.48 -35.97 11.08
N THR A 508 0.27 -36.27 11.57
CA THR A 508 -0.48 -37.46 11.15
C THR A 508 -0.88 -37.48 9.67
N ASP A 509 -0.85 -36.32 9.01
CA ASP A 509 -1.19 -36.14 7.60
C ASP A 509 -0.02 -36.39 6.64
N ILE A 510 1.16 -36.77 7.14
CA ILE A 510 2.33 -37.02 6.29
C ILE A 510 2.20 -38.35 5.54
N GLY A 511 2.41 -38.32 4.23
CA GLY A 511 2.57 -39.51 3.40
C GLY A 511 4.00 -40.06 3.45
N ASP A 512 4.28 -41.07 2.61
CA ASP A 512 5.60 -41.72 2.56
C ASP A 512 6.77 -40.79 2.20
N LEU A 513 6.48 -39.71 1.47
CA LEU A 513 7.47 -38.68 1.13
C LEU A 513 7.68 -37.64 2.24
N GLY A 514 6.92 -37.71 3.34
CA GLY A 514 7.03 -36.78 4.47
C GLY A 514 8.43 -36.76 5.10
N HIS A 515 9.15 -37.88 5.01
CA HIS A 515 10.54 -37.98 5.43
C HIS A 515 11.45 -36.92 4.77
N PHE A 516 11.21 -36.53 3.51
CA PHE A 516 12.05 -35.53 2.84
C PHE A 516 11.81 -34.13 3.39
N THR A 517 10.54 -33.76 3.61
CA THR A 517 10.15 -32.45 4.15
C THR A 517 10.64 -32.28 5.59
N PHE A 518 10.47 -33.32 6.41
CA PHE A 518 10.81 -33.30 7.83
C PHE A 518 12.19 -33.90 8.15
N ARG A 519 13.06 -34.09 7.14
CA ARG A 519 14.40 -34.67 7.33
C ARG A 519 15.23 -33.91 8.37
N PHE A 520 14.96 -32.63 8.53
CA PHE A 520 15.67 -31.80 9.49
C PHE A 520 15.43 -32.22 10.95
N LEU A 521 14.32 -32.89 11.25
CA LEU A 521 14.00 -33.38 12.60
C LEU A 521 14.93 -34.50 13.07
N ASP A 522 15.63 -35.18 12.15
CA ASP A 522 16.67 -36.17 12.48
C ASP A 522 17.77 -35.55 13.37
N ARG A 523 18.13 -34.28 13.11
CA ARG A 523 19.07 -33.52 13.95
C ARG A 523 18.57 -33.32 15.38
N LEU A 524 17.25 -33.23 15.53
CA LEU A 524 16.56 -33.05 16.81
C LEU A 524 16.23 -34.39 17.48
N GLY A 525 16.79 -35.51 16.99
CA GLY A 525 16.62 -36.83 17.57
C GLY A 525 15.31 -37.53 17.22
N VAL A 526 14.48 -36.96 16.33
CA VAL A 526 13.24 -37.62 15.91
C VAL A 526 13.56 -38.83 15.05
N GLY A 527 13.04 -39.99 15.43
CA GLY A 527 13.23 -41.23 14.69
C GLY A 527 12.52 -41.22 13.34
N MET A 528 13.29 -41.48 12.28
CA MET A 528 12.83 -41.41 10.88
C MET A 528 12.62 -42.78 10.24
N GLY A 529 13.01 -43.86 10.91
CA GLY A 529 13.03 -45.22 10.36
C GLY A 529 12.92 -46.31 11.41
N ASP A 530 12.88 -47.56 10.95
CA ASP A 530 12.82 -48.79 11.76
C ASP A 530 14.21 -49.25 12.21
N ASP A 531 14.96 -48.33 12.83
CA ASP A 531 16.30 -48.53 13.35
C ASP A 531 16.31 -49.29 14.70
N VAL A 532 17.49 -49.49 15.28
CA VAL A 532 17.62 -50.20 16.57
C VAL A 532 16.85 -49.49 17.68
N SER A 533 16.86 -48.15 17.70
CA SER A 533 16.13 -47.35 18.68
C SER A 533 14.62 -47.59 18.60
N PHE A 534 14.07 -47.65 17.38
CA PHE A 534 12.67 -47.97 17.12
C PHE A 534 12.28 -49.36 17.61
N TRP A 535 13.07 -50.39 17.29
CA TRP A 535 12.78 -51.76 17.73
C TRP A 535 12.94 -51.95 19.25
N LEU A 536 13.91 -51.27 19.87
CA LEU A 536 14.04 -51.24 21.33
C LEU A 536 12.85 -50.52 21.98
N GLN A 537 12.34 -49.44 21.38
CA GLN A 537 11.15 -48.76 21.86
C GLN A 537 9.91 -49.66 21.80
N LEU A 538 9.72 -50.38 20.69
CA LEU A 538 8.64 -51.36 20.55
C LEU A 538 8.72 -52.46 21.61
N LEU A 539 9.95 -52.93 21.91
CA LEU A 539 10.21 -53.89 22.99
C LEU A 539 9.89 -53.31 24.38
N ARG A 540 10.21 -52.04 24.64
CA ARG A 540 9.86 -51.36 25.90
C ARG A 540 8.36 -51.22 26.07
N GLN A 541 7.63 -51.03 24.97
CA GLN A 541 6.19 -50.86 25.01
C GLN A 541 5.46 -52.19 25.19
N ILE A 542 5.84 -53.25 24.47
CA ILE A 542 5.26 -54.58 24.71
C ILE A 542 5.52 -55.06 26.14
N ARG A 543 6.64 -54.65 26.76
CA ARG A 543 6.93 -54.92 28.18
C ARG A 543 5.90 -54.30 29.14
N ARG A 544 5.29 -53.17 28.79
CA ARG A 544 4.29 -52.49 29.63
C ARG A 544 2.94 -53.20 29.62
N ASN A 545 2.68 -54.07 28.65
CA ASN A 545 1.42 -54.81 28.58
C ASN A 545 1.36 -55.90 29.65
N ASP A 546 0.20 -56.07 30.29
CA ASP A 546 -0.01 -57.09 31.34
C ASP A 546 0.11 -58.53 30.79
N THR A 547 -0.28 -58.74 29.53
CA THR A 547 -0.21 -60.03 28.83
C THR A 547 0.50 -59.89 27.49
N PRO A 548 1.84 -59.75 27.48
CA PRO A 548 2.58 -59.54 26.23
C PRO A 548 2.53 -60.80 25.36
N ASN A 549 2.27 -60.62 24.06
CA ASN A 549 2.27 -61.73 23.11
C ASN A 549 3.69 -62.26 22.92
N ARG A 550 3.95 -63.50 23.37
CA ARG A 550 5.26 -64.13 23.29
C ARG A 550 5.80 -64.14 21.85
N LYS A 551 4.97 -64.49 20.86
CA LYS A 551 5.38 -64.57 19.46
C LYS A 551 5.91 -63.21 18.98
N SER A 552 5.20 -62.13 19.30
CA SER A 552 5.57 -60.77 18.97
C SER A 552 6.90 -60.35 19.60
N VAL A 553 7.15 -60.71 20.87
CA VAL A 553 8.44 -60.41 21.53
C VAL A 553 9.61 -61.09 20.82
N PHE A 554 9.47 -62.36 20.44
CA PHE A 554 10.53 -63.08 19.73
C PHE A 554 10.75 -62.55 18.31
N GLU A 555 9.71 -62.17 17.57
CA GLU A 555 9.85 -61.48 16.28
C GLU A 555 10.61 -60.15 16.42
N ILE A 556 10.36 -59.38 17.48
CA ILE A 556 11.10 -58.15 17.78
C ILE A 556 12.58 -58.46 18.08
N TYR A 557 12.87 -59.51 18.87
CA TYR A 557 14.24 -59.94 19.10
C TYR A 557 14.97 -60.37 17.82
N GLU A 558 14.29 -61.07 16.90
CA GLU A 558 14.86 -61.44 15.60
C GLU A 558 15.24 -60.19 14.78
N ARG A 559 14.40 -59.15 14.81
CA ARG A 559 14.70 -57.88 14.15
C ARG A 559 15.88 -57.16 14.80
N ILE A 560 15.91 -57.06 16.14
CA ILE A 560 17.04 -56.50 16.88
C ILE A 560 18.33 -57.28 16.58
N GLN A 561 18.25 -58.62 16.51
CA GLN A 561 19.37 -59.48 16.14
C GLN A 561 19.92 -59.14 14.76
N SER A 562 19.04 -58.95 13.76
CA SER A 562 19.44 -58.63 12.39
C SER A 562 20.20 -57.30 12.28
N LEU A 563 19.91 -56.36 13.19
CA LEU A 563 20.56 -55.05 13.28
C LEU A 563 21.79 -55.05 14.21
N GLY A 564 21.98 -56.10 15.00
CA GLY A 564 22.96 -56.14 16.09
C GLY A 564 24.43 -56.18 15.66
N ASN A 565 24.72 -56.50 14.40
CA ASN A 565 26.09 -56.48 13.88
C ASN A 565 26.66 -55.05 13.75
N GLN A 566 25.81 -54.05 13.55
CA GLN A 566 26.22 -52.65 13.35
C GLN A 566 26.08 -51.81 14.63
N HIS A 567 25.12 -52.16 15.51
CA HIS A 567 24.75 -51.34 16.67
C HIS A 567 24.80 -52.11 18.00
N GLY A 568 25.73 -53.07 18.11
CA GLY A 568 25.78 -53.98 19.24
C GLY A 568 25.95 -53.29 20.60
N ASP A 569 26.70 -52.19 20.68
CA ASP A 569 26.93 -51.45 21.92
C ASP A 569 25.66 -50.77 22.45
N GLN A 570 24.85 -50.18 21.55
CA GLN A 570 23.56 -49.57 21.91
C GLN A 570 22.59 -50.61 22.46
N ILE A 571 22.51 -51.76 21.79
CA ILE A 571 21.67 -52.88 22.22
C ILE A 571 22.15 -53.40 23.57
N ARG A 572 23.46 -53.61 23.74
CA ARG A 572 24.06 -54.07 25.01
C ARG A 572 23.72 -53.12 26.14
N LYS A 573 23.95 -51.82 25.96
CA LYS A 573 23.64 -50.79 26.95
C LYS A 573 22.17 -50.85 27.38
N ALA A 574 21.23 -50.93 26.43
CA ALA A 574 19.81 -51.01 26.74
C ALA A 574 19.45 -52.24 27.59
N PHE A 575 19.98 -53.43 27.24
CA PHE A 575 19.72 -54.67 27.99
C PHE A 575 20.46 -54.75 29.33
N ASP A 576 21.53 -53.98 29.53
CA ASP A 576 22.23 -53.84 30.81
C ASP A 576 21.47 -52.93 31.79
N GLU A 577 20.95 -51.81 31.29
CA GLU A 577 20.23 -50.80 32.08
C GLU A 577 18.79 -51.23 32.40
N GLU A 578 18.16 -52.01 31.52
CA GLU A 578 16.73 -52.31 31.59
C GLU A 578 16.41 -53.81 31.69
N SER A 579 15.23 -54.13 32.25
CA SER A 579 14.69 -55.48 32.24
C SER A 579 14.04 -55.78 30.88
N LEU A 580 14.83 -56.24 29.91
CA LEU A 580 14.38 -56.51 28.54
C LEU A 580 14.40 -57.98 28.15
N PHE A 581 14.70 -58.90 29.07
CA PHE A 581 14.69 -60.34 28.82
C PHE A 581 13.35 -60.96 29.20
N LEU A 582 12.71 -61.67 28.27
CA LEU A 582 11.48 -62.40 28.54
C LEU A 582 11.77 -63.76 29.18
N ASN A 583 11.52 -63.91 30.49
CA ASN A 583 11.61 -65.22 31.14
C ASN A 583 10.41 -66.08 30.77
N THR A 584 10.70 -67.24 30.19
CA THR A 584 9.71 -68.23 29.74
C THR A 584 9.82 -69.56 30.48
N ILE A 585 10.71 -69.65 31.48
CA ILE A 585 11.12 -70.92 32.10
C ILE A 585 10.28 -71.30 33.32
N ASP A 586 9.58 -70.34 33.96
CA ASP A 586 8.78 -70.58 35.18
C ASP A 586 7.29 -70.26 35.00
N GLY A 587 6.49 -71.24 34.57
CA GLY A 587 5.02 -71.22 34.67
C GLY A 587 4.25 -70.31 33.68
N PRO A 588 2.93 -70.11 33.89
CA PRO A 588 2.07 -69.34 32.98
C PRO A 588 2.35 -67.83 33.01
N HIS A 589 3.09 -67.34 34.01
CA HIS A 589 3.33 -65.91 34.22
C HIS A 589 4.57 -65.43 33.47
N ILE A 590 4.37 -64.40 32.64
CA ILE A 590 5.45 -63.74 31.91
C ILE A 590 6.19 -62.79 32.87
N THR A 591 7.51 -62.93 32.98
CA THR A 591 8.34 -62.03 33.80
C THR A 591 9.52 -61.48 33.01
N TRP A 592 9.83 -60.20 33.21
CA TRP A 592 10.96 -59.54 32.55
C TRP A 592 12.19 -59.51 33.46
N ARG A 593 13.37 -59.87 32.93
CA ARG A 593 14.63 -59.97 33.67
C ARG A 593 15.70 -59.03 33.10
N ARG A 594 16.67 -58.67 33.93
CA ARG A 594 17.88 -57.93 33.56
C ARG A 594 18.98 -58.88 33.12
N ARG A 595 19.95 -58.39 32.33
CA ARG A 595 21.09 -59.19 31.87
C ARG A 595 21.85 -59.89 33.01
N SER A 596 21.98 -59.24 34.17
CA SER A 596 22.68 -59.78 35.35
C SER A 596 22.09 -61.09 35.90
N HIS A 597 20.83 -61.39 35.59
CA HIS A 597 20.13 -62.61 36.04
C HIS A 597 20.08 -63.70 34.97
N MET A 598 20.73 -63.49 33.82
CA MET A 598 20.68 -64.39 32.68
C MET A 598 22.07 -64.99 32.41
N ALA A 599 22.09 -66.26 32.01
CA ALA A 599 23.28 -66.93 31.48
C ALA A 599 22.92 -67.57 30.13
N TRP A 600 23.93 -67.81 29.30
CA TRP A 600 23.70 -68.51 28.04
C TRP A 600 23.57 -70.02 28.27
N ASP A 601 24.62 -70.69 28.77
CA ASP A 601 24.57 -72.12 29.07
C ASP A 601 24.88 -72.41 30.54
N GLY A 602 24.35 -73.52 31.06
CA GLY A 602 24.51 -73.92 32.45
C GLY A 602 23.67 -75.13 32.88
N PRO A 603 23.89 -75.67 34.08
CA PRO A 603 23.21 -76.88 34.53
C PRO A 603 21.70 -76.66 34.71
N SER A 604 20.89 -77.58 34.18
CA SER A 604 19.41 -77.48 34.16
C SER A 604 18.76 -77.41 35.55
N TRP A 605 19.48 -77.77 36.61
CA TRP A 605 19.01 -77.71 38.00
C TRP A 605 19.30 -76.37 38.69
N LEU A 606 20.04 -75.45 38.07
CA LEU A 606 20.37 -74.14 38.63
C LEU A 606 19.31 -73.11 38.21
N SER A 607 18.49 -72.66 39.17
CA SER A 607 17.39 -71.72 38.91
C SER A 607 17.85 -70.26 38.75
N THR A 608 19.09 -69.93 39.12
CA THR A 608 19.60 -68.54 39.09
C THR A 608 21.11 -68.55 38.89
N PRO A 609 21.65 -67.99 37.78
CA PRO A 609 20.97 -67.27 36.70
C PRO A 609 20.14 -68.19 35.79
N THR A 610 19.12 -67.64 35.14
CA THR A 610 18.27 -68.35 34.19
C THR A 610 19.05 -68.61 32.89
N CYS A 611 19.19 -69.89 32.50
CA CYS A 611 19.95 -70.30 31.31
C CYS A 611 19.06 -70.26 30.06
N LEU A 612 19.46 -69.48 29.05
CA LEU A 612 18.67 -69.27 27.83
C LEU A 612 18.94 -70.31 26.74
N GLY A 613 20.17 -70.82 26.64
CA GLY A 613 20.64 -71.68 25.55
C GLY A 613 19.93 -73.02 25.47
N SER A 614 19.40 -73.53 26.58
CA SER A 614 18.61 -74.77 26.62
C SER A 614 17.15 -74.57 26.17
N ASN A 615 16.70 -73.32 25.98
CA ASN A 615 15.34 -73.02 25.55
C ASN A 615 15.23 -72.98 24.01
N PRO A 616 14.37 -73.82 23.38
CA PRO A 616 14.22 -73.86 21.93
C PRO A 616 13.87 -72.52 21.29
N GLN A 617 13.16 -71.63 22.00
CA GLN A 617 12.78 -70.31 21.49
C GLN A 617 13.95 -69.33 21.43
N TYR A 618 15.02 -69.56 22.21
CA TYR A 618 16.22 -68.72 22.20
C TYR A 618 17.34 -69.28 21.29
N SER A 619 17.20 -70.52 20.81
CA SER A 619 18.21 -71.21 20.01
C SER A 619 18.63 -70.44 18.75
N HIS A 620 17.67 -69.84 18.03
CA HIS A 620 17.89 -69.04 16.82
C HIS A 620 18.28 -67.58 17.12
N LEU A 621 18.26 -67.17 18.38
CA LEU A 621 18.64 -65.83 18.85
C LEU A 621 20.05 -65.78 19.48
N ARG A 622 20.88 -66.79 19.16
CA ARG A 622 22.26 -66.89 19.64
C ARG A 622 23.11 -65.66 19.29
N GLN A 623 22.92 -65.10 18.10
CA GLN A 623 23.71 -63.93 17.69
C GLN A 623 23.41 -62.72 18.58
N LEU A 624 22.14 -62.45 18.90
CA LEU A 624 21.78 -61.37 19.81
C LEU A 624 22.24 -61.65 21.24
N PHE A 625 21.84 -62.79 21.81
CA PHE A 625 22.00 -63.03 23.24
C PHE A 625 23.40 -63.50 23.65
N LYS A 626 24.05 -64.38 22.86
CA LYS A 626 25.40 -64.87 23.18
C LYS A 626 26.49 -63.96 22.64
N VAL A 627 26.34 -63.44 21.41
CA VAL A 627 27.39 -62.65 20.76
C VAL A 627 27.23 -61.16 21.07
N THR A 628 26.14 -60.53 20.61
CA THR A 628 25.92 -59.08 20.75
C THR A 628 25.80 -58.62 22.20
N LEU A 629 25.11 -59.39 23.06
CA LEU A 629 24.97 -59.09 24.49
C LEU A 629 26.07 -59.72 25.36
N ALA A 630 26.98 -60.51 24.78
CA ALA A 630 28.01 -61.31 25.48
C ALA A 630 27.51 -61.91 26.81
N LEU A 631 26.42 -62.68 26.76
CA LEU A 631 26.00 -63.47 27.91
C LEU A 631 27.03 -64.56 28.20
N ASN A 632 27.55 -64.53 29.42
CA ASN A 632 28.45 -65.56 29.90
C ASN A 632 27.69 -66.84 30.22
N ASP A 633 28.39 -67.96 30.19
CA ASP A 633 27.89 -69.20 30.75
C ASP A 633 27.98 -69.14 32.29
N VAL A 634 27.31 -70.07 32.97
CA VAL A 634 27.29 -70.11 34.44
C VAL A 634 28.73 -70.27 34.98
N ALA A 635 29.27 -69.18 35.52
CA ALA A 635 30.54 -69.12 36.22
C ALA A 635 30.47 -69.59 37.69
N VAL A 636 31.64 -69.94 38.24
CA VAL A 636 31.87 -70.40 39.64
C VAL A 636 31.15 -69.54 40.69
N LYS A 637 31.13 -68.22 40.51
CA LYS A 637 30.45 -67.27 41.40
C LYS A 637 28.95 -67.57 41.58
N HIS A 638 28.27 -68.06 40.54
CA HIS A 638 26.85 -68.35 40.57
C HIS A 638 26.53 -69.60 41.40
N PHE A 639 27.43 -70.59 41.38
CA PHE A 639 27.35 -71.75 42.26
C PHE A 639 27.56 -71.37 43.74
N LEU A 640 28.49 -70.45 44.01
CA LEU A 640 28.69 -69.91 45.36
C LEU A 640 27.48 -69.11 45.85
N ASP A 641 26.85 -68.32 44.98
CA ASP A 641 25.64 -67.57 45.33
C ASP A 641 24.44 -68.49 45.55
N ALA A 642 24.29 -69.56 44.75
CA ALA A 642 23.27 -70.59 44.98
C ALA A 642 23.44 -71.29 46.35
N LEU A 643 24.69 -71.57 46.77
CA LEU A 643 24.98 -72.11 48.10
C LEU A 643 24.66 -71.11 49.21
N LYS A 644 24.92 -69.81 49.03
CA LYS A 644 24.53 -68.76 50.00
C LYS A 644 23.01 -68.69 50.17
N VAL A 645 22.26 -68.70 49.06
CA VAL A 645 20.78 -68.70 49.08
C VAL A 645 20.25 -69.96 49.77
N THR A 646 20.84 -71.12 49.49
CA THR A 646 20.46 -72.38 50.13
C THR A 646 20.78 -72.38 51.63
N LYS A 647 21.91 -71.77 52.04
CA LYS A 647 22.29 -71.56 53.44
C LYS A 647 21.35 -70.59 54.16
N MET A 648 20.90 -69.52 53.50
CA MET A 648 19.90 -68.60 54.09
C MET A 648 18.54 -69.27 54.26
N ASN A 649 18.08 -70.04 53.26
CA ASN A 649 16.79 -70.74 53.32
C ASN A 649 16.80 -71.94 54.29
N SER A 650 17.97 -72.52 54.56
CA SER A 650 18.12 -73.60 55.53
C SER A 650 17.81 -73.24 56.98
N ALA A 651 17.68 -71.95 57.31
CA ALA A 651 17.27 -71.50 58.64
C ALA A 651 15.77 -71.71 58.92
N VAL A 652 14.93 -72.01 57.90
CA VAL A 652 13.47 -72.01 58.03
C VAL A 652 12.82 -73.39 57.83
N CYS A 653 13.35 -74.28 56.99
CA CYS A 653 13.03 -75.72 56.95
C CYS A 653 13.89 -76.36 55.85
N PHE A 654 14.50 -77.54 56.06
CA PHE A 654 15.24 -78.27 55.00
C PHE A 654 14.34 -79.32 54.32
N PRO A 655 13.86 -79.12 53.08
CA PRO A 655 13.27 -80.22 52.31
C PRO A 655 14.40 -81.09 51.73
N ARG A 656 14.13 -82.38 51.50
CA ARG A 656 15.04 -83.34 50.82
C ARG A 656 15.63 -82.84 49.48
N ILE A 657 14.98 -81.86 48.83
CA ILE A 657 15.38 -81.22 47.57
C ILE A 657 16.66 -80.36 47.74
N GLY A 658 16.87 -79.76 48.91
CA GLY A 658 18.05 -78.92 49.16
C GLY A 658 19.37 -79.71 49.22
N TYR A 659 19.33 -80.96 49.71
CA TYR A 659 20.53 -81.79 49.87
C TYR A 659 21.10 -82.27 48.53
N SER A 660 20.23 -82.59 47.56
CA SER A 660 20.64 -82.95 46.19
C SER A 660 21.25 -81.77 45.45
N GLN A 661 20.68 -80.57 45.58
CA GLN A 661 21.15 -79.38 44.89
C GLN A 661 22.50 -78.90 45.46
N VAL A 662 22.70 -79.00 46.79
CA VAL A 662 23.99 -78.74 47.43
C VAL A 662 25.06 -79.72 46.96
N LYS A 663 24.76 -81.03 46.88
CA LYS A 663 25.69 -82.04 46.34
C LYS A 663 26.09 -81.76 44.89
N LEU A 664 25.14 -81.42 44.03
CA LEU A 664 25.39 -81.07 42.63
C LEU A 664 26.23 -79.80 42.51
N THR A 665 25.98 -78.82 43.37
CA THR A 665 26.75 -77.57 43.39
C THR A 665 28.21 -77.78 43.82
N TYR A 666 28.46 -78.59 44.86
CA TYR A 666 29.83 -78.96 45.25
C TYR A 666 30.53 -79.81 44.19
N ALA A 667 29.82 -80.67 43.44
CA ALA A 667 30.41 -81.45 42.35
C ALA A 667 30.87 -80.55 41.19
N GLU A 668 30.10 -79.53 40.81
CA GLU A 668 30.53 -78.56 39.79
C GLU A 668 31.65 -77.63 40.29
N LEU A 669 31.64 -77.25 41.58
CA LEU A 669 32.75 -76.51 42.19
C LEU A 669 34.05 -77.35 42.21
N SER A 670 33.98 -78.66 42.47
CA SER A 670 35.14 -79.56 42.40
C SER A 670 35.71 -79.61 40.99
N LYS A 671 34.86 -79.81 39.97
CA LYS A 671 35.29 -79.79 38.56
C LYS A 671 35.96 -78.47 38.16
N ALA A 672 35.45 -77.35 38.64
CA ALA A 672 36.04 -76.04 38.37
C ALA A 672 37.39 -75.82 39.06
N VAL A 673 37.62 -76.46 40.21
CA VAL A 673 38.91 -76.45 40.92
C VAL A 673 39.92 -77.43 40.28
N ASP A 674 39.45 -78.60 39.85
CA ASP A 674 40.28 -79.63 39.19
C ASP A 674 40.69 -79.25 37.76
N GLY A 675 39.90 -78.40 37.07
CA GLY A 675 40.21 -77.87 35.73
C GLY A 675 41.06 -76.60 35.73
N GLY A 676 41.46 -76.09 36.90
CA GLY A 676 42.28 -74.88 37.08
C GLY A 676 43.77 -75.17 37.25
N ALA A 677 44.33 -76.04 36.41
CA ALA A 677 45.77 -76.23 36.23
C ALA A 677 46.08 -76.18 34.73
N ASP A 678 45.94 -74.98 34.16
CA ASP A 678 46.83 -74.35 33.17
C ASP A 678 46.40 -72.89 32.92
#